data_AF-A0A2D6KC81-F1
#
_entry.id   AF-A0A2D6KC81-F1
#
_cell.length_a   1.000
_cell.length_b   1.000
_cell.length_c   1.000
_cell.angle_alpha   90.00
_cell.angle_beta   90.00
_cell.angle_gamma   90.00
#
_symmetry.space_group_name_H-M   'P 1'
#
loop_
_entity.id
_entity.type
_entity.pdbx_description
1 polymer ?
#
loop_
_entity_poly.entity_id
_entity_poly.type
_entity_poly.pdbx_seq_one_letter_code
_entity_poly.pdbx_strand_id
1 'polypeptide(L)'
;MIFEHQSNPSGSQSDGFLLYRNQVHFPDSSDTAWIIKRGMLNVFGTRFDNGSPTGHRRHLFSLQAGEVLFGFNPLITADTIGLMVVAAEETELDPIAVSAFSDTSQQETCRGLSDWVNHVGQYITGNELAPTTPLTLEEGVFDIPPSETIRSDPKRDLCFKPLEGELFFTEFKNIPVTDQSEWFHWPHHLTLSAKGDQARIKITPLSETISDPQKIGKATNNLHKLLVNFLADQEAADKKREQSRRLQASQLEQSQTTGVLTELAAVLNPEKQFKTRESELLTILTVIGDQLGVEILPPSASDQPDQAIHLMDPIACSSGFRWRTVTLTPDWWREDAGPLLAFLGEEERLPVALLPTGSGYRIVFPDGREQQLDDNHRKRLCPDASMIYRPLPRKVKNIFSFMLFTSRGQLKDFSLIILAGVAATLLGMLVPWTVGILFDTAIPDADRRMLFELALMLLVAAVAGIVFTFVQATASIRLGVRREITSQAATWDRVLQLRPAFFRSYSSGDLQSRVDAVSDINRELGVATLRPLLSGILALLNFGLLWYYSPDLAMIAFWIGLLVMVVTISTSYVVQRLSLKLIELAGVFHGMVIQMIGSVQKLKLTGSEYRAYNHWASRYIPQLKLELTIDRLSNGVALFHIALSPVATGLLFWKAADLVVGLNPASGSVMTIGTFIAFNAAFVLYLSGWSAISNTIVSIIDTLVKAKRVKPILEGEPEVGEDAADPGRLAGHIEFQKVTFRYTEEGPVILDQINMDIQPGEFVGIVGPSGSGKSTLLRLFLGFETPEVGRVLYDGKDLSGINVIAVRRQIGSVLQNGKLNAGSVYENIANNLQISHAEAWEAAADAGLAGDLEKMPMGIHTVVAEGGTNLSGGQRQRLLIARALVGRPKMVFFDEATSALDNRTQAIVTAAIHRRRITRVVIAHRLSTIRDADRLYVIDKGRVVQQGTYAKLSQEPGFFSNLISRQMI
;
A
#
# COMPACT_ATOMS: atom_id res chain seq x y z
N MET A 1 -13.31 -25.65 23.96
CA MET A 1 -12.62 -26.72 24.71
C MET A 1 -12.62 -26.32 26.16
N ILE A 2 -13.40 -27.00 26.98
CA ILE A 2 -13.43 -26.87 28.43
C ILE A 2 -12.47 -27.95 28.94
N PHE A 3 -11.42 -27.57 29.67
CA PHE A 3 -10.58 -28.51 30.40
C PHE A 3 -10.78 -28.27 31.90
N GLU A 4 -11.01 -29.38 32.59
CA GLU A 4 -11.38 -29.50 34.00
C GLU A 4 -10.38 -28.88 34.97
N HIS A 5 -10.91 -28.28 36.02
CA HIS A 5 -10.20 -27.96 37.26
C HIS A 5 -9.65 -29.26 37.90
N GLN A 6 -8.32 -29.39 37.99
CA GLN A 6 -7.70 -30.25 38.99
C GLN A 6 -7.40 -29.42 40.24
N SER A 7 -8.16 -29.68 41.30
CA SER A 7 -7.81 -29.33 42.67
C SER A 7 -6.70 -30.26 43.18
N ASN A 8 -5.61 -29.71 43.72
CA ASN A 8 -4.64 -30.47 44.51
C ASN A 8 -4.54 -29.85 45.93
N PRO A 9 -4.57 -30.64 47.01
CA PRO A 9 -4.66 -30.15 48.39
C PRO A 9 -3.29 -30.06 49.08
N SER A 10 -3.27 -29.28 50.18
CA SER A 10 -2.25 -29.20 51.24
C SER A 10 -0.92 -28.52 50.88
N GLY A 11 -0.48 -27.63 51.78
CA GLY A 11 0.51 -26.60 51.49
C GLY A 11 1.92 -26.88 52.00
N SER A 12 2.89 -26.35 51.26
CA SER A 12 4.08 -25.66 51.78
C SER A 12 4.83 -25.04 50.59
N GLN A 13 5.13 -23.74 50.69
CA GLN A 13 6.10 -22.96 49.91
C GLN A 13 5.89 -22.81 48.39
N SER A 14 5.74 -21.54 48.00
CA SER A 14 5.95 -20.91 46.68
C SER A 14 6.52 -21.78 45.55
N ASP A 15 5.65 -22.39 44.76
CA ASP A 15 6.00 -22.80 43.40
C ASP A 15 5.49 -21.71 42.45
N GLY A 16 6.41 -20.95 41.86
CA GLY A 16 6.10 -20.08 40.73
C GLY A 16 5.50 -20.88 39.58
N PHE A 17 4.60 -20.28 38.81
CA PHE A 17 4.01 -20.94 37.64
C PHE A 17 4.42 -20.24 36.35
N LEU A 18 4.54 -21.05 35.30
CA LEU A 18 5.05 -20.62 34.01
C LEU A 18 3.89 -20.47 33.01
N LEU A 19 3.78 -19.30 32.39
CA LEU A 19 2.82 -19.01 31.33
C LEU A 19 3.49 -19.11 29.97
N TYR A 20 2.94 -19.95 29.10
CA TYR A 20 3.40 -20.07 27.73
C TYR A 20 2.85 -18.93 26.86
N ARG A 21 3.52 -18.68 25.73
CA ARG A 21 3.12 -17.64 24.77
C ARG A 21 1.64 -17.75 24.38
N ASN A 22 0.92 -16.64 24.44
CA ASN A 22 -0.53 -16.50 24.23
C ASN A 22 -1.43 -17.19 25.27
N GLN A 23 -0.86 -17.74 26.34
CA GLN A 23 -1.65 -18.24 27.46
C GLN A 23 -2.23 -17.07 28.25
N VAL A 24 -3.49 -17.21 28.60
CA VAL A 24 -4.26 -16.22 29.35
C VAL A 24 -4.19 -16.57 30.84
N HIS A 25 -4.00 -15.55 31.67
CA HIS A 25 -4.18 -15.65 33.11
C HIS A 25 -5.09 -14.53 33.60
N PHE A 26 -5.88 -14.83 34.63
CA PHE A 26 -6.84 -13.93 35.23
C PHE A 26 -6.41 -13.66 36.68
N PRO A 27 -5.92 -12.45 36.99
CA PRO A 27 -5.38 -12.15 38.31
C PRO A 27 -6.52 -11.79 39.27
N ASP A 28 -7.38 -12.75 39.62
CA ASP A 28 -8.71 -12.52 40.24
C ASP A 28 -8.68 -12.33 41.78
N SER A 29 -7.50 -12.20 42.40
CA SER A 29 -7.33 -12.13 43.86
C SER A 29 -6.72 -10.80 44.28
N SER A 30 -7.48 -9.93 44.95
CA SER A 30 -6.98 -8.63 45.45
C SER A 30 -5.87 -8.74 46.51
N ASP A 31 -5.73 -9.92 47.14
CA ASP A 31 -4.77 -10.15 48.22
C ASP A 31 -3.45 -10.78 47.71
N THR A 32 -3.35 -11.00 46.39
CA THR A 32 -2.19 -11.62 45.74
C THR A 32 -1.63 -10.71 44.64
N ALA A 33 -0.32 -10.58 44.62
CA ALA A 33 0.43 -9.97 43.54
C ALA A 33 1.40 -11.02 42.94
N TRP A 34 1.89 -10.80 41.73
CA TRP A 34 2.85 -11.68 41.07
C TRP A 34 4.06 -10.89 40.58
N ILE A 35 5.26 -11.30 40.97
CA ILE A 35 6.51 -10.77 40.41
C ILE A 35 6.83 -11.52 39.12
N ILE A 36 7.13 -10.78 38.06
CA ILE A 36 7.63 -11.33 36.81
C ILE A 36 9.13 -11.58 36.95
N LYS A 37 9.55 -12.85 37.08
CA LYS A 37 10.98 -13.19 37.15
C LYS A 37 11.66 -13.09 35.79
N ARG A 38 10.95 -13.52 34.75
CA ARG A 38 11.44 -13.55 33.36
C ARG A 38 10.25 -13.50 32.41
N GLY A 39 10.42 -12.83 31.27
CA GLY A 39 9.41 -12.74 30.22
C GLY A 39 8.64 -11.40 30.23
N MET A 40 7.52 -11.37 29.53
CA MET A 40 6.71 -10.17 29.33
C MET A 40 5.21 -10.51 29.31
N LEU A 41 4.43 -9.77 30.10
CA LEU A 41 2.97 -9.88 30.18
C LEU A 41 2.29 -8.66 29.56
N ASN A 42 1.29 -8.88 28.72
CA ASN A 42 0.41 -7.81 28.24
C ASN A 42 -0.86 -7.78 29.09
N VAL A 43 -1.19 -6.62 29.66
CA VAL A 43 -2.39 -6.38 30.46
C VAL A 43 -3.50 -5.81 29.57
N PHE A 44 -4.68 -6.42 29.64
CA PHE A 44 -5.87 -6.03 28.88
C PHE A 44 -7.04 -5.75 29.82
N GLY A 45 -7.85 -4.74 29.50
CA GLY A 45 -9.18 -4.54 30.05
C GLY A 45 -10.22 -5.20 29.16
N THR A 46 -11.12 -5.98 29.73
CA THR A 46 -12.22 -6.61 28.99
C THR A 46 -13.44 -6.79 29.87
N ARG A 47 -14.61 -6.88 29.25
CA ARG A 47 -15.86 -7.20 29.94
C ARG A 47 -15.92 -8.70 30.24
N PHE A 48 -16.34 -9.03 31.46
CA PHE A 48 -16.58 -10.39 31.91
C PHE A 48 -18.09 -10.64 32.10
N ASP A 49 -18.55 -11.80 31.63
CA ASP A 49 -19.87 -12.34 31.91
C ASP A 49 -19.70 -13.74 32.52
N ASN A 50 -20.20 -13.94 33.73
CA ASN A 50 -20.09 -15.18 34.51
C ASN A 50 -18.66 -15.79 34.50
N GLY A 51 -17.63 -14.95 34.71
CA GLY A 51 -16.22 -15.37 34.76
C GLY A 51 -15.56 -15.60 33.39
N SER A 52 -16.25 -15.37 32.28
CA SER A 52 -15.70 -15.49 30.93
C SER A 52 -15.58 -14.13 30.23
N PRO A 53 -14.47 -13.84 29.52
CA PRO A 53 -14.32 -12.56 28.81
C PRO A 53 -15.20 -12.54 27.56
N THR A 54 -16.20 -11.67 27.53
CA THR A 54 -17.19 -11.55 26.44
C THR A 54 -17.03 -10.27 25.60
N GLY A 55 -16.24 -9.31 26.08
CA GLY A 55 -16.02 -8.02 25.42
C GLY A 55 -14.78 -7.94 24.51
N HIS A 56 -14.63 -6.78 23.87
CA HIS A 56 -13.42 -6.41 23.14
C HIS A 56 -12.23 -6.29 24.12
N ARG A 57 -11.13 -6.98 23.85
CA ARG A 57 -9.91 -6.89 24.66
C ARG A 57 -9.18 -5.59 24.35
N ARG A 58 -9.11 -4.68 25.32
CA ARG A 58 -8.40 -3.41 25.17
C ARG A 58 -7.04 -3.53 25.85
N HIS A 59 -5.97 -3.44 25.06
CA HIS A 59 -4.62 -3.41 25.63
C HIS A 59 -4.47 -2.15 26.49
N LEU A 60 -3.96 -2.34 27.71
CA LEU A 60 -3.72 -1.26 28.66
C LEU A 60 -2.23 -0.89 28.65
N PHE A 61 -1.39 -1.83 29.05
CA PHE A 61 0.06 -1.69 29.10
C PHE A 61 0.71 -3.07 29.18
N SER A 62 2.04 -3.11 29.18
CA SER A 62 2.80 -4.36 29.24
C SER A 62 3.79 -4.32 30.37
N LEU A 63 3.88 -5.43 31.11
CA LEU A 63 4.80 -5.60 32.23
C LEU A 63 6.01 -6.44 31.80
N GLN A 64 7.20 -6.08 32.27
CA GLN A 64 8.48 -6.73 32.00
C GLN A 64 9.03 -7.46 33.24
N ALA A 65 10.11 -8.23 33.04
CA ALA A 65 10.85 -8.87 34.14
C ALA A 65 11.31 -7.84 35.19
N GLY A 66 11.02 -8.12 36.46
CA GLY A 66 11.24 -7.24 37.60
C GLY A 66 10.01 -6.44 38.04
N GLU A 67 8.95 -6.38 37.23
CA GLU A 67 7.72 -5.66 37.58
C GLU A 67 6.68 -6.58 38.24
N VAL A 68 5.69 -5.94 38.90
CA VAL A 68 4.66 -6.61 39.70
C VAL A 68 3.30 -6.48 39.03
N LEU A 69 2.62 -7.61 38.84
CA LEU A 69 1.21 -7.67 38.50
C LEU A 69 0.39 -7.71 39.80
N PHE A 70 -0.46 -6.71 40.03
CA PHE A 70 -1.38 -6.72 41.17
C PHE A 70 -2.70 -7.39 40.79
N GLY A 71 -3.17 -8.28 41.67
CA GLY A 71 -4.47 -8.90 41.52
C GLY A 71 -5.62 -7.92 41.71
N PHE A 72 -6.68 -8.19 40.98
CA PHE A 72 -7.87 -7.38 40.86
C PHE A 72 -9.08 -8.25 41.18
N ASN A 73 -9.86 -7.87 42.18
CA ASN A 73 -11.12 -8.54 42.47
C ASN A 73 -12.25 -7.76 41.79
N PRO A 74 -12.75 -8.19 40.62
CA PRO A 74 -13.99 -7.62 40.11
C PRO A 74 -15.07 -7.91 41.14
N LEU A 75 -15.80 -6.89 41.61
CA LEU A 75 -17.10 -7.14 42.25
C LEU A 75 -17.89 -7.99 41.25
N ILE A 76 -18.02 -9.29 41.54
CA ILE A 76 -18.62 -10.28 40.62
C ILE A 76 -20.14 -10.03 40.59
N THR A 77 -20.53 -9.01 39.84
CA THR A 77 -21.88 -8.82 39.33
C THR A 77 -21.83 -8.91 37.81
N ALA A 78 -22.92 -9.39 37.21
CA ALA A 78 -23.04 -9.51 35.76
C ALA A 78 -22.74 -8.17 35.07
N ASP A 79 -21.99 -8.21 33.97
CA ASP A 79 -21.61 -7.06 33.13
C ASP A 79 -20.53 -6.12 33.72
N THR A 80 -19.46 -6.68 34.29
CA THR A 80 -18.34 -5.91 34.87
C THR A 80 -17.07 -5.96 34.02
N ILE A 81 -16.30 -4.86 34.02
CA ILE A 81 -14.99 -4.78 33.35
C ILE A 81 -13.93 -5.32 34.31
N GLY A 82 -13.11 -6.25 33.82
CA GLY A 82 -12.00 -6.83 34.56
C GLY A 82 -10.68 -6.79 33.77
N LEU A 83 -9.61 -7.18 34.46
CA LEU A 83 -8.27 -7.29 33.88
C LEU A 83 -7.99 -8.72 33.42
N MET A 84 -7.32 -8.82 32.29
CA MET A 84 -6.91 -10.06 31.66
C MET A 84 -5.45 -9.91 31.26
N VAL A 85 -4.58 -10.86 31.64
CA VAL A 85 -3.18 -10.83 31.20
C VAL A 85 -2.90 -11.93 30.19
N VAL A 86 -2.06 -11.62 29.21
CA VAL A 86 -1.63 -12.56 28.17
C VAL A 86 -0.12 -12.53 28.06
N ALA A 87 0.51 -13.69 28.18
CA ALA A 87 1.96 -13.82 28.03
C ALA A 87 2.40 -13.58 26.57
N ALA A 88 3.23 -12.57 26.35
CA ALA A 88 3.78 -12.25 25.03
C ALA A 88 4.84 -13.29 24.60
N GLU A 89 5.52 -13.85 25.59
CA GLU A 89 6.52 -14.89 25.51
C GLU A 89 6.43 -15.79 26.75
N GLU A 90 7.27 -16.82 26.84
CA GLU A 90 7.32 -17.70 28.02
C GLU A 90 7.68 -16.87 29.27
N THR A 91 6.74 -16.77 30.22
CA THR A 91 6.80 -15.84 31.34
C THR A 91 6.66 -16.58 32.66
N GLU A 92 7.60 -16.37 33.57
CA GLU A 92 7.65 -16.98 34.90
C GLU A 92 7.13 -16.00 35.96
N LEU A 93 6.14 -16.46 36.74
CA LEU A 93 5.43 -15.65 37.74
C LEU A 93 5.55 -16.26 39.14
N ASP A 94 6.01 -15.44 40.09
CA ASP A 94 6.08 -15.79 41.50
C ASP A 94 4.97 -15.08 42.30
N PRO A 95 4.05 -15.81 42.95
CA PRO A 95 3.02 -15.21 43.77
C PRO A 95 3.58 -14.64 45.09
N ILE A 96 3.13 -13.44 45.45
CA ILE A 96 3.46 -12.72 46.68
C ILE A 96 2.17 -12.23 47.33
N ALA A 97 2.00 -12.49 48.62
CA ALA A 97 0.87 -11.94 49.37
C ALA A 97 1.02 -10.42 49.49
N VAL A 98 -0.05 -9.66 49.26
CA VAL A 98 -0.02 -8.19 49.39
C VAL A 98 0.36 -7.76 50.81
N SER A 99 0.10 -8.59 51.83
CA SER A 99 0.55 -8.36 53.21
C SER A 99 2.06 -8.45 53.41
N ALA A 100 2.79 -9.15 52.54
CA ALA A 100 4.25 -9.22 52.59
C ALA A 100 4.92 -7.90 52.17
N PHE A 101 4.17 -6.97 51.58
CA PHE A 101 4.69 -5.66 51.17
C PHE A 101 5.00 -4.74 52.37
N SER A 102 4.55 -5.06 53.59
CA SER A 102 4.84 -4.27 54.80
C SER A 102 6.21 -4.56 55.44
N ASP A 103 6.91 -5.61 55.02
CA ASP A 103 8.23 -5.93 55.56
C ASP A 103 9.29 -5.00 54.95
N THR A 104 9.73 -4.01 55.73
CA THR A 104 10.68 -2.93 55.39
C THR A 104 12.07 -3.36 54.89
N SER A 105 12.33 -4.65 54.66
CA SER A 105 13.62 -5.17 54.21
C SER A 105 13.79 -5.28 52.68
N GLN A 106 12.73 -5.03 51.88
CA GLN A 106 12.77 -5.14 50.42
C GLN A 106 12.45 -3.81 49.71
N GLN A 107 13.50 -3.06 49.31
CA GLN A 107 13.36 -1.87 48.45
C GLN A 107 12.72 -2.18 47.09
N GLU A 108 12.85 -3.41 46.58
CA GLU A 108 12.26 -3.88 45.32
C GLU A 108 10.73 -3.88 45.35
N THR A 109 10.13 -4.11 46.52
CA THR A 109 8.69 -4.27 46.71
C THR A 109 7.94 -2.92 46.68
N CYS A 110 8.57 -1.83 47.14
CA CYS A 110 8.04 -0.47 46.99
C CYS A 110 8.05 -0.01 45.53
N ARG A 111 9.09 -0.39 44.78
CA ARG A 111 9.26 -0.01 43.37
C ARG A 111 8.17 -0.62 42.49
N GLY A 112 7.86 -1.91 42.68
CA GLY A 112 6.81 -2.58 41.91
C GLY A 112 5.41 -1.97 42.08
N LEU A 113 5.07 -1.48 43.28
CA LEU A 113 3.81 -0.77 43.51
C LEU A 113 3.77 0.59 42.81
N SER A 114 4.87 1.35 42.89
CA SER A 114 5.01 2.64 42.19
C SER A 114 4.89 2.46 40.67
N ASP A 115 5.58 1.48 40.11
CA ASP A 115 5.54 1.17 38.68
C ASP A 115 4.11 0.82 38.24
N TRP A 116 3.38 0.01 39.00
CA TRP A 116 1.96 -0.30 38.70
C TRP A 116 1.05 0.93 38.72
N VAL A 117 1.19 1.80 39.74
CA VAL A 117 0.43 3.05 39.85
C VAL A 117 0.70 3.96 38.65
N ASN A 118 1.97 4.05 38.23
CA ASN A 118 2.39 4.87 37.10
C ASN A 118 1.88 4.34 35.75
N HIS A 119 1.93 3.03 35.51
CA HIS A 119 1.40 2.42 34.28
C HIS A 119 -0.11 2.71 34.11
N VAL A 120 -0.88 2.62 35.20
CA VAL A 120 -2.32 2.97 35.19
C VAL A 120 -2.50 4.47 34.89
N GLY A 121 -1.73 5.35 35.52
CA GLY A 121 -1.81 6.79 35.27
C GLY A 121 -1.43 7.20 33.83
N GLN A 122 -0.38 6.59 33.27
CA GLN A 122 0.05 6.84 31.88
C GLN A 122 -0.98 6.39 30.87
N TYR A 123 -1.57 5.20 31.07
CA TYR A 123 -2.61 4.69 30.19
C TYR A 123 -3.80 5.65 30.08
N ILE A 124 -4.23 6.18 31.21
CA ILE A 124 -5.39 7.08 31.28
C ILE A 124 -5.11 8.42 30.59
N THR A 125 -3.90 8.95 30.70
CA THR A 125 -3.51 10.27 30.15
C THR A 125 -2.98 10.22 28.71
N GLY A 126 -2.73 9.03 28.16
CA GLY A 126 -2.30 8.87 26.77
C GLY A 126 -0.93 9.50 26.45
N ASN A 127 -0.05 9.62 27.45
CA ASN A 127 1.25 10.33 27.39
C ASN A 127 1.20 11.86 27.20
N GLU A 128 0.02 12.49 27.13
CA GLU A 128 -0.09 13.96 27.08
C GLU A 128 -0.26 14.53 28.50
N LEU A 129 0.69 15.35 28.94
CA LEU A 129 0.58 16.09 30.19
C LEU A 129 -0.28 17.34 29.97
N ALA A 130 -1.32 17.52 30.79
CA ALA A 130 -2.15 18.71 30.74
C ALA A 130 -1.30 20.01 30.83
N PRO A 131 -1.63 21.06 30.06
CA PRO A 131 -0.76 22.24 29.87
C PRO A 131 -0.68 23.21 31.06
N THR A 132 -1.39 22.96 32.16
CA THR A 132 -1.39 23.82 33.34
C THR A 132 -0.24 23.48 34.29
N THR A 133 0.53 24.47 34.75
CA THR A 133 1.53 24.33 35.83
C THR A 133 0.80 24.11 37.16
N PRO A 134 0.78 22.88 37.70
CA PRO A 134 0.11 22.60 38.97
C PRO A 134 1.02 22.95 40.16
N LEU A 135 0.42 23.23 41.31
CA LEU A 135 1.13 23.38 42.58
C LEU A 135 1.64 22.01 43.04
N THR A 136 2.96 21.88 43.22
CA THR A 136 3.59 20.69 43.83
C THR A 136 3.44 20.78 45.35
N LEU A 137 2.81 19.78 45.96
CA LEU A 137 2.54 19.76 47.40
C LEU A 137 3.54 18.87 48.15
N GLU A 138 3.90 19.30 49.37
CA GLU A 138 4.68 18.49 50.33
C GLU A 138 3.76 17.60 51.19
N GLU A 139 4.31 16.88 52.16
CA GLU A 139 3.54 16.07 53.12
C GLU A 139 2.76 16.97 54.09
N GLY A 140 1.50 16.67 54.35
CA GLY A 140 0.66 17.49 55.24
C GLY A 140 -0.83 17.47 54.92
N VAL A 141 -1.58 18.33 55.61
CA VAL A 141 -3.01 18.56 55.34
C VAL A 141 -3.15 19.84 54.52
N PHE A 142 -3.83 19.73 53.38
CA PHE A 142 -4.00 20.82 52.42
C PHE A 142 -5.47 21.05 52.13
N ASP A 143 -5.80 22.32 51.93
CA ASP A 143 -7.10 22.78 51.51
C ASP A 143 -7.04 23.16 50.02
N ILE A 144 -7.87 22.54 49.20
CA ILE A 144 -7.95 22.71 47.74
C ILE A 144 -9.10 23.67 47.43
N PRO A 145 -8.81 24.89 46.93
CA PRO A 145 -9.83 25.84 46.53
C PRO A 145 -10.65 25.35 45.33
N PRO A 146 -11.90 25.80 45.16
CA PRO A 146 -12.68 25.50 43.98
C PRO A 146 -12.02 26.07 42.72
N SER A 147 -11.92 25.27 41.65
CA SER A 147 -11.29 25.60 40.36
C SER A 147 -9.76 25.56 40.29
N GLU A 148 -9.05 25.23 41.38
CA GLU A 148 -7.62 24.94 41.32
C GLU A 148 -7.37 23.45 41.05
N THR A 149 -6.28 23.17 40.33
CA THR A 149 -5.84 21.80 40.01
C THR A 149 -4.48 21.53 40.64
N ILE A 150 -4.39 20.47 41.43
CA ILE A 150 -3.16 20.04 42.08
C ILE A 150 -2.64 18.74 41.48
N ARG A 151 -1.34 18.49 41.63
CA ARG A 151 -0.67 17.31 41.07
C ARG A 151 0.38 16.77 42.04
N SER A 152 0.57 15.46 42.02
CA SER A 152 1.65 14.80 42.76
C SER A 152 3.03 15.05 42.14
N ASP A 153 4.07 15.13 42.97
CA ASP A 153 5.46 15.33 42.54
C ASP A 153 5.99 14.06 41.85
N PRO A 154 6.39 14.10 40.56
CA PRO A 154 6.93 12.93 39.87
C PRO A 154 8.20 12.33 40.49
N LYS A 155 8.86 13.03 41.43
CA LYS A 155 10.03 12.53 42.18
C LYS A 155 9.68 11.83 43.50
N ARG A 156 8.43 11.89 43.96
CA ARG A 156 8.00 11.33 45.25
C ARG A 156 6.67 10.62 45.08
N ASP A 157 6.61 9.32 45.35
CA ASP A 157 5.34 8.59 45.35
C ASP A 157 4.47 9.01 46.54
N LEU A 158 3.33 9.64 46.27
CA LEU A 158 2.42 10.18 47.28
C LEU A 158 1.10 9.42 47.28
N CYS A 159 0.53 9.27 48.48
CA CYS A 159 -0.84 8.85 48.70
C CYS A 159 -1.63 10.05 49.23
N PHE A 160 -2.91 10.12 48.91
CA PHE A 160 -3.81 11.12 49.50
C PHE A 160 -5.02 10.46 50.15
N LYS A 161 -5.57 11.15 51.14
CA LYS A 161 -6.82 10.81 51.80
C LYS A 161 -7.73 12.04 51.82
N PRO A 162 -8.93 11.99 51.21
CA PRO A 162 -9.93 13.04 51.41
C PRO A 162 -10.35 13.10 52.88
N LEU A 163 -10.48 14.33 53.41
CA LEU A 163 -10.99 14.60 54.75
C LEU A 163 -12.36 15.28 54.68
N GLU A 164 -12.52 16.30 53.83
CA GLU A 164 -13.78 17.06 53.64
C GLU A 164 -13.91 17.50 52.17
N GLY A 165 -15.13 17.63 51.65
CA GLY A 165 -15.41 18.12 50.28
C GLY A 165 -15.38 17.04 49.18
N GLU A 166 -15.95 17.37 48.01
CA GLU A 166 -15.99 16.47 46.84
C GLU A 166 -14.78 16.70 45.93
N LEU A 167 -14.01 15.65 45.69
CA LEU A 167 -12.87 15.65 44.77
C LEU A 167 -13.20 14.91 43.49
N PHE A 168 -12.60 15.37 42.39
CA PHE A 168 -12.62 14.66 41.12
C PHE A 168 -11.25 14.77 40.44
N PHE A 169 -10.97 13.79 39.60
CA PHE A 169 -9.84 13.85 38.70
C PHE A 169 -10.24 14.57 37.40
N THR A 170 -9.47 15.56 36.97
CA THR A 170 -9.90 16.46 35.89
C THR A 170 -9.88 15.80 34.51
N GLU A 171 -9.00 14.82 34.32
CA GLU A 171 -8.84 14.06 33.09
C GLU A 171 -10.06 13.18 32.77
N PHE A 172 -10.97 13.00 33.73
CA PHE A 172 -12.09 12.07 33.67
C PHE A 172 -13.46 12.74 33.59
N LYS A 173 -13.59 13.93 32.97
CA LYS A 173 -14.90 14.64 32.87
C LYS A 173 -15.70 14.62 34.19
N ASN A 174 -15.00 14.77 35.33
CA ASN A 174 -15.54 14.77 36.70
C ASN A 174 -16.01 13.41 37.28
N ILE A 175 -15.26 12.31 37.12
CA ILE A 175 -15.48 11.12 37.96
C ILE A 175 -15.17 11.46 39.43
N PRO A 176 -16.15 11.34 40.36
CA PRO A 176 -15.93 11.69 41.76
C PRO A 176 -15.07 10.64 42.48
N VAL A 177 -14.26 11.10 43.43
CA VAL A 177 -13.59 10.23 44.40
C VAL A 177 -14.65 9.74 45.40
N THR A 178 -15.16 8.53 45.20
CA THR A 178 -16.39 8.01 45.85
C THR A 178 -16.24 7.61 47.32
N ASP A 179 -15.03 7.31 47.81
CA ASP A 179 -14.80 6.82 49.18
C ASP A 179 -14.07 7.88 50.04
N GLN A 180 -14.82 8.81 50.63
CA GLN A 180 -14.30 9.98 51.38
C GLN A 180 -13.56 9.67 52.70
N SER A 181 -13.28 8.40 53.02
CA SER A 181 -12.63 8.00 54.29
C SER A 181 -11.44 7.05 54.14
N GLU A 182 -11.05 6.72 52.91
CA GLU A 182 -9.97 5.77 52.62
C GLU A 182 -8.77 6.41 51.91
N TRP A 183 -7.66 5.69 51.84
CA TRP A 183 -6.44 6.12 51.16
C TRP A 183 -6.51 5.79 49.67
N PHE A 184 -5.93 6.67 48.86
CA PHE A 184 -5.80 6.52 47.41
C PHE A 184 -4.32 6.63 47.02
N HIS A 185 -3.87 5.73 46.15
CA HIS A 185 -2.61 5.93 45.44
C HIS A 185 -2.78 7.08 44.45
N TRP A 186 -1.82 8.01 44.40
CA TRP A 186 -1.85 9.11 43.47
C TRP A 186 -0.89 8.87 42.31
N PRO A 187 -1.38 8.53 41.10
CA PRO A 187 -0.53 8.52 39.92
C PRO A 187 -0.05 9.93 39.59
N HIS A 188 1.25 10.12 39.39
CA HIS A 188 1.85 11.43 39.08
C HIS A 188 1.35 12.06 37.80
N HIS A 189 0.65 11.32 36.95
CA HIS A 189 0.07 11.79 35.72
C HIS A 189 -1.33 12.42 35.88
N LEU A 190 -2.01 12.19 37.02
CA LEU A 190 -3.39 12.65 37.24
C LEU A 190 -3.45 13.90 38.12
N THR A 191 -4.38 14.80 37.81
CA THR A 191 -4.62 16.03 38.56
C THR A 191 -5.94 15.97 39.33
N LEU A 192 -5.93 16.47 40.57
CA LEU A 192 -7.10 16.54 41.45
C LEU A 192 -7.65 17.97 41.49
N SER A 193 -8.97 18.10 41.54
CA SER A 193 -9.67 19.36 41.76
C SER A 193 -10.91 19.18 42.64
N ALA A 194 -11.33 20.26 43.31
CA ALA A 194 -12.50 20.29 44.18
C ALA A 194 -13.76 20.72 43.41
N LYS A 195 -14.88 20.03 43.63
CA LYS A 195 -16.16 20.33 42.97
C LYS A 195 -17.03 21.19 43.88
N GLY A 196 -17.31 22.43 43.45
CA GLY A 196 -18.21 23.34 44.16
C GLY A 196 -17.53 24.08 45.30
N ASP A 197 -17.37 23.42 46.46
CA ASP A 197 -16.76 23.98 47.68
C ASP A 197 -15.32 23.50 47.89
N GLN A 198 -14.59 24.16 48.80
CA GLN A 198 -13.21 23.83 49.16
C GLN A 198 -13.12 22.38 49.71
N ALA A 199 -12.17 21.60 49.19
CA ALA A 199 -11.95 20.21 49.62
C ALA A 199 -10.64 20.07 50.41
N ARG A 200 -10.67 19.37 51.54
CA ARG A 200 -9.52 19.15 52.41
C ARG A 200 -8.96 17.75 52.21
N ILE A 201 -7.65 17.64 51.99
CA ILE A 201 -6.94 16.36 51.81
C ILE A 201 -5.76 16.23 52.77
N LYS A 202 -5.42 15.00 53.15
CA LYS A 202 -4.16 14.64 53.81
C LYS A 202 -3.27 13.91 52.82
N ILE A 203 -2.01 14.36 52.68
CA ILE A 203 -1.00 13.77 51.81
C ILE A 203 0.09 13.13 52.67
N THR A 204 0.46 11.90 52.35
CA THR A 204 1.59 11.18 52.97
C THR A 204 2.43 10.45 51.92
N PRO A 205 3.74 10.25 52.16
CA PRO A 205 4.57 9.42 51.29
C PRO A 205 4.04 7.98 51.21
N LEU A 206 4.24 7.35 50.06
CA LEU A 206 3.89 5.94 49.85
C LEU A 206 4.59 5.05 50.88
N SER A 207 5.84 5.35 51.27
CA SER A 207 6.62 4.59 52.26
C SER A 207 5.98 4.51 53.65
N GLU A 208 5.25 5.55 54.07
CA GLU A 208 4.56 5.56 55.37
C GLU A 208 3.25 4.74 55.30
N THR A 209 2.57 4.80 54.15
CA THR A 209 1.34 4.04 53.88
C THR A 209 1.62 2.54 53.76
N ILE A 210 2.83 2.16 53.31
CA ILE A 210 3.30 0.76 53.18
C ILE A 210 3.47 0.06 54.54
N SER A 211 3.62 0.80 55.64
CA SER A 211 3.82 0.22 56.97
C SER A 211 2.56 -0.48 57.54
N ASP A 212 1.42 -0.41 56.85
CA ASP A 212 0.14 -1.00 57.24
C ASP A 212 -0.46 -1.82 56.08
N PRO A 213 -0.42 -3.16 56.13
CA PRO A 213 -0.93 -4.04 55.08
C PRO A 213 -2.36 -3.74 54.63
N GLN A 214 -3.23 -3.35 55.57
CA GLN A 214 -4.64 -3.09 55.26
C GLN A 214 -4.82 -1.79 54.47
N LYS A 215 -3.91 -0.82 54.63
CA LYS A 215 -3.95 0.45 53.87
C LYS A 215 -3.54 0.24 52.42
N ILE A 216 -2.52 -0.59 52.16
CA ILE A 216 -2.03 -0.88 50.80
C ILE A 216 -3.13 -1.52 49.96
N GLY A 217 -3.75 -2.61 50.44
CA GLY A 217 -4.78 -3.33 49.69
C GLY A 217 -5.98 -2.45 49.33
N LYS A 218 -6.43 -1.62 50.27
CA LYS A 218 -7.53 -0.67 50.05
C LYS A 218 -7.18 0.41 49.03
N ALA A 219 -5.99 1.01 49.13
CA ALA A 219 -5.54 2.04 48.19
C ALA A 219 -5.36 1.50 46.77
N THR A 220 -4.85 0.28 46.62
CA THR A 220 -4.72 -0.41 45.32
C THR A 220 -6.08 -0.73 44.71
N ASN A 221 -7.03 -1.22 45.52
CA ASN A 221 -8.40 -1.48 45.07
C ASN A 221 -9.09 -0.20 44.58
N ASN A 222 -8.88 0.94 45.26
CA ASN A 222 -9.45 2.22 44.85
C ASN A 222 -8.85 2.74 43.53
N LEU A 223 -7.55 2.51 43.28
CA LEU A 223 -6.94 2.78 41.98
C LEU A 223 -7.56 1.92 40.87
N HIS A 224 -7.78 0.63 41.14
CA HIS A 224 -8.41 -0.27 40.16
C HIS A 224 -9.87 0.10 39.87
N LYS A 225 -10.66 0.51 40.88
CA LYS A 225 -12.02 1.03 40.67
C LYS A 225 -12.03 2.22 39.71
N LEU A 226 -11.06 3.12 39.84
CA LEU A 226 -10.91 4.29 38.97
C LEU A 226 -10.61 3.87 37.52
N LEU A 227 -9.72 2.90 37.31
CA LEU A 227 -9.42 2.34 35.99
C LEU A 227 -10.66 1.70 35.34
N VAL A 228 -11.45 0.95 36.12
CA VAL A 228 -12.69 0.32 35.65
C VAL A 228 -13.72 1.36 35.20
N ASN A 229 -13.94 2.41 36.00
CA ASN A 229 -14.87 3.47 35.64
C ASN A 229 -14.44 4.20 34.36
N PHE A 230 -13.14 4.42 34.16
CA PHE A 230 -12.61 5.01 32.93
C PHE A 230 -12.85 4.12 31.71
N LEU A 231 -12.59 2.81 31.84
CA LEU A 231 -12.84 1.85 30.76
C LEU A 231 -14.33 1.77 30.40
N ALA A 232 -15.23 1.88 31.39
CA ALA A 232 -16.67 1.89 31.18
C ALA A 232 -17.15 3.13 30.41
N ASP A 233 -16.65 4.33 30.73
CA ASP A 233 -17.02 5.57 30.04
C ASP A 233 -16.55 5.57 28.57
N GLN A 234 -15.34 5.07 28.32
CA GLN A 234 -14.83 4.93 26.95
C GLN A 234 -15.66 3.94 26.12
N GLU A 235 -16.06 2.80 26.69
CA GLU A 235 -16.92 1.83 26.00
C GLU A 235 -18.30 2.43 25.66
N ALA A 236 -18.87 3.22 26.57
CA ALA A 236 -20.12 3.93 26.33
C ALA A 236 -20.00 4.97 25.20
N ALA A 237 -18.89 5.71 25.15
CA ALA A 237 -18.60 6.65 24.06
C ALA A 237 -18.46 5.95 22.71
N ASP A 238 -17.77 4.82 22.66
CA ASP A 238 -17.59 4.02 21.44
C ASP A 238 -18.92 3.42 20.95
N LYS A 239 -19.74 2.87 21.85
CA LYS A 239 -21.10 2.39 21.52
C LYS A 239 -21.97 3.51 20.93
N LYS A 240 -21.88 4.73 21.47
CA LYS A 240 -22.64 5.89 20.95
C LYS A 240 -22.18 6.32 19.56
N ARG A 241 -20.87 6.29 19.29
CA ARG A 241 -20.30 6.53 17.93
C ARG A 241 -20.77 5.47 16.95
N GLU A 242 -20.75 4.20 17.36
CA GLU A 242 -21.18 3.09 16.51
C GLU A 242 -22.69 3.15 16.22
N GLN A 243 -23.52 3.46 17.22
CA GLN A 243 -24.96 3.70 17.01
C GLN A 243 -25.23 4.86 16.06
N SER A 244 -24.49 5.97 16.17
CA SER A 244 -24.63 7.12 15.27
C SER A 244 -24.28 6.75 13.82
N ARG A 245 -23.25 5.93 13.62
CA ARG A 245 -22.86 5.39 12.32
C ARG A 245 -23.93 4.44 11.75
N ARG A 246 -24.55 3.61 12.59
CA ARG A 246 -25.68 2.74 12.19
C ARG A 246 -26.93 3.55 11.83
N LEU A 247 -27.19 4.64 12.55
CA LEU A 247 -28.33 5.51 12.28
C LEU A 247 -28.15 6.24 10.94
N GLN A 248 -26.94 6.71 10.63
CA GLN A 248 -26.61 7.26 9.31
C GLN A 248 -26.79 6.23 8.19
N ALA A 249 -26.34 4.98 8.41
CA ALA A 249 -26.55 3.90 7.45
C ALA A 249 -28.05 3.60 7.24
N SER A 250 -28.84 3.58 8.31
CA SER A 250 -30.29 3.35 8.26
C SER A 250 -31.06 4.52 7.64
N GLN A 251 -30.61 5.77 7.85
CA GLN A 251 -31.17 6.95 7.18
C GLN A 251 -30.87 6.93 5.67
N LEU A 252 -29.68 6.46 5.28
CA LEU A 252 -29.35 6.21 3.88
C LEU A 252 -30.30 5.16 3.27
N GLU A 253 -30.58 4.09 4.00
CA GLU A 253 -31.51 3.01 3.60
C GLU A 253 -32.98 3.46 3.54
N GLN A 254 -33.44 4.31 4.48
CA GLN A 254 -34.78 4.92 4.42
C GLN A 254 -34.92 5.92 3.27
N SER A 255 -33.86 6.65 2.92
CA SER A 255 -33.85 7.51 1.73
C SER A 255 -34.01 6.68 0.44
N GLN A 256 -33.46 5.47 0.39
CA GLN A 256 -33.63 4.52 -0.70
C GLN A 256 -35.05 3.92 -0.72
N THR A 257 -35.65 3.64 0.44
CA THR A 257 -37.02 3.12 0.54
C THR A 257 -38.06 4.14 0.07
N THR A 258 -37.82 5.42 0.35
CA THR A 258 -38.63 6.52 -0.19
C THR A 258 -38.44 6.64 -1.71
N GLY A 259 -37.23 6.37 -2.21
CA GLY A 259 -36.91 6.22 -3.63
C GLY A 259 -37.81 5.20 -4.36
N VAL A 260 -38.06 4.03 -3.77
CA VAL A 260 -38.93 2.97 -4.33
C VAL A 260 -40.40 3.40 -4.42
N LEU A 261 -40.89 4.23 -3.49
CA LEU A 261 -42.25 4.82 -3.59
C LEU A 261 -42.34 5.86 -4.71
N THR A 262 -41.24 6.56 -4.99
CA THR A 262 -41.11 7.44 -6.17
C THR A 262 -41.03 6.66 -7.49
N GLU A 263 -40.40 5.48 -7.52
CA GLU A 263 -40.39 4.60 -8.69
C GLU A 263 -41.77 4.05 -9.03
N LEU A 264 -42.59 3.73 -8.03
CA LEU A 264 -44.00 3.36 -8.22
C LEU A 264 -44.83 4.52 -8.79
N ALA A 265 -44.49 5.77 -8.45
CA ALA A 265 -45.08 6.96 -9.07
C ALA A 265 -44.55 7.22 -10.50
N ALA A 266 -43.31 6.83 -10.81
CA ALA A 266 -42.68 7.00 -12.12
C ALA A 266 -43.27 6.08 -13.21
N VAL A 267 -43.86 4.95 -12.84
CA VAL A 267 -44.59 4.07 -13.78
C VAL A 267 -45.83 4.78 -14.38
N LEU A 268 -46.36 5.80 -13.71
CA LEU A 268 -47.55 6.54 -14.15
C LEU A 268 -47.25 7.74 -15.08
N ASN A 269 -45.98 8.10 -15.31
CA ASN A 269 -45.61 9.21 -16.20
C ASN A 269 -44.22 8.99 -16.84
N PRO A 270 -44.15 8.45 -18.08
CA PRO A 270 -42.89 7.95 -18.65
C PRO A 270 -42.06 9.01 -19.40
N GLU A 271 -42.18 10.30 -19.06
CA GLU A 271 -41.33 11.32 -19.67
C GLU A 271 -40.47 12.10 -18.66
N LYS A 272 -39.16 11.86 -18.78
CA LYS A 272 -38.04 12.75 -18.41
C LYS A 272 -37.82 13.02 -16.92
N GLN A 273 -37.27 12.03 -16.20
CA GLN A 273 -36.53 12.28 -14.96
C GLN A 273 -35.28 11.39 -14.83
N PHE A 274 -34.40 11.45 -15.81
CA PHE A 274 -32.97 11.10 -15.65
C PHE A 274 -32.20 12.15 -16.45
N LYS A 275 -31.55 13.15 -15.79
CA LYS A 275 -30.48 13.96 -16.43
C LYS A 275 -29.74 15.02 -15.60
N THR A 276 -30.11 15.38 -14.37
CA THR A 276 -29.46 16.56 -13.72
C THR A 276 -28.14 16.22 -13.00
N ARG A 277 -28.10 15.27 -12.06
CA ARG A 277 -26.87 14.98 -11.26
C ARG A 277 -25.77 14.23 -12.01
N GLU A 278 -26.11 13.25 -12.85
CA GLU A 278 -25.12 12.57 -13.69
C GLU A 278 -24.48 13.52 -14.71
N SER A 279 -25.25 14.48 -15.23
CA SER A 279 -24.73 15.51 -16.13
C SER A 279 -23.76 16.45 -15.42
N GLU A 280 -24.01 16.83 -14.17
CA GLU A 280 -23.10 17.69 -13.38
C GLU A 280 -21.78 16.99 -13.06
N LEU A 281 -21.83 15.74 -12.58
CA LEU A 281 -20.64 14.94 -12.31
C LEU A 281 -19.83 14.70 -13.60
N LEU A 282 -20.50 14.31 -14.69
CA LEU A 282 -19.85 14.10 -15.98
C LEU A 282 -19.16 15.38 -16.47
N THR A 283 -19.82 16.54 -16.35
CA THR A 283 -19.25 17.84 -16.75
C THR A 283 -17.98 18.16 -15.97
N ILE A 284 -18.01 18.01 -14.64
CA ILE A 284 -16.83 18.23 -13.79
C ILE A 284 -15.71 17.23 -14.12
N LEU A 285 -16.06 15.97 -14.37
CA LEU A 285 -15.08 14.97 -14.78
C LEU A 285 -14.47 15.29 -16.13
N THR A 286 -15.23 15.80 -17.10
CA THR A 286 -14.70 16.29 -18.38
C THR A 286 -13.69 17.42 -18.16
N VAL A 287 -13.95 18.37 -17.27
CA VAL A 287 -12.99 19.44 -16.92
C VAL A 287 -11.68 18.87 -16.35
N ILE A 288 -11.77 17.90 -15.42
CA ILE A 288 -10.60 17.22 -14.86
C ILE A 288 -9.90 16.39 -15.96
N GLY A 289 -10.67 15.71 -16.80
CA GLY A 289 -10.24 14.92 -17.94
C GLY A 289 -9.44 15.74 -18.93
N ASP A 290 -9.91 16.92 -19.32
CA ASP A 290 -9.21 17.84 -20.23
C ASP A 290 -7.87 18.30 -19.65
N GLN A 291 -7.81 18.56 -18.34
CA GLN A 291 -6.56 18.91 -17.67
C GLN A 291 -5.58 17.74 -17.62
N LEU A 292 -6.07 16.52 -17.40
CA LEU A 292 -5.27 15.30 -17.39
C LEU A 292 -5.00 14.76 -18.81
N GLY A 293 -5.70 15.23 -19.84
CA GLY A 293 -5.70 14.65 -21.18
C GLY A 293 -6.29 13.24 -21.23
N VAL A 294 -7.42 13.03 -20.56
CA VAL A 294 -8.23 11.80 -20.52
C VAL A 294 -9.60 12.12 -21.11
N GLU A 295 -10.02 11.35 -22.10
CA GLU A 295 -11.37 11.47 -22.65
C GLU A 295 -12.38 10.82 -21.70
N ILE A 296 -13.43 11.56 -21.35
CA ILE A 296 -14.46 11.11 -20.42
C ILE A 296 -15.71 10.75 -21.20
N LEU A 297 -16.13 9.50 -21.09
CA LEU A 297 -17.30 8.93 -21.74
C LEU A 297 -18.42 8.68 -20.71
N PRO A 298 -19.70 8.77 -21.11
CA PRO A 298 -20.81 8.40 -20.24
C PRO A 298 -20.85 6.87 -20.00
N PRO A 299 -21.48 6.41 -18.90
CA PRO A 299 -21.65 5.00 -18.60
C PRO A 299 -22.29 4.21 -19.76
N SER A 300 -21.80 2.99 -20.01
CA SER A 300 -22.40 2.14 -21.04
C SER A 300 -23.62 1.37 -20.51
N ALA A 301 -24.44 0.83 -21.42
CA ALA A 301 -25.67 0.11 -21.04
C ALA A 301 -25.41 -1.19 -20.23
N SER A 302 -24.20 -1.75 -20.29
CA SER A 302 -23.81 -2.92 -19.49
C SER A 302 -23.34 -2.56 -18.08
N ASP A 303 -22.91 -1.32 -17.85
CA ASP A 303 -22.46 -0.83 -16.55
C ASP A 303 -23.70 -0.49 -15.70
N GLN A 304 -24.16 -1.43 -14.88
CA GLN A 304 -25.31 -1.25 -13.97
C GLN A 304 -24.99 -0.16 -12.92
N PRO A 305 -25.46 1.10 -13.08
CA PRO A 305 -25.02 2.20 -12.23
C PRO A 305 -25.47 2.01 -10.79
N ASP A 306 -26.65 1.40 -10.61
CA ASP A 306 -27.30 1.15 -9.33
C ASP A 306 -26.56 0.11 -8.45
N GLN A 307 -25.66 -0.68 -9.04
CA GLN A 307 -24.85 -1.70 -8.34
C GLN A 307 -23.39 -1.25 -8.12
N ALA A 308 -23.01 -0.07 -8.60
CA ALA A 308 -21.65 0.43 -8.47
C ALA A 308 -21.33 0.86 -7.03
N ILE A 309 -20.09 0.61 -6.59
CA ILE A 309 -19.57 1.08 -5.29
C ILE A 309 -19.61 2.59 -5.19
N HIS A 310 -19.23 3.22 -6.28
CA HIS A 310 -19.15 4.66 -6.39
C HIS A 310 -19.74 5.09 -7.72
N LEU A 311 -20.37 6.27 -7.74
CA LEU A 311 -20.84 6.92 -8.98
C LEU A 311 -19.72 7.13 -10.01
N MET A 312 -18.46 7.05 -9.57
CA MET A 312 -17.28 7.14 -10.44
C MET A 312 -17.03 5.85 -11.22
N ASP A 313 -17.42 4.67 -10.72
CA ASP A 313 -17.02 3.40 -11.32
C ASP A 313 -17.58 3.21 -12.74
N PRO A 314 -18.88 3.45 -13.03
CA PRO A 314 -19.40 3.29 -14.39
C PRO A 314 -18.74 4.24 -15.39
N ILE A 315 -18.48 5.49 -14.98
CA ILE A 315 -17.80 6.50 -15.79
C ILE A 315 -16.33 6.12 -16.01
N ALA A 316 -15.64 5.67 -14.96
CA ALA A 316 -14.25 5.23 -15.04
C ALA A 316 -14.08 4.01 -15.96
N CYS A 317 -15.04 3.10 -15.95
CA CYS A 317 -15.01 1.89 -16.76
C CYS A 317 -15.21 2.19 -18.25
N SER A 318 -16.21 3.00 -18.58
CA SER A 318 -16.48 3.46 -19.96
C SER A 318 -15.34 4.34 -20.49
N SER A 319 -14.82 5.25 -19.67
CA SER A 319 -13.72 6.16 -20.03
C SER A 319 -12.33 5.51 -19.98
N GLY A 320 -12.18 4.34 -19.36
CA GLY A 320 -10.93 3.61 -19.26
C GLY A 320 -9.87 4.24 -18.33
N PHE A 321 -10.27 4.96 -17.28
CA PHE A 321 -9.36 5.50 -16.27
C PHE A 321 -9.50 4.78 -14.92
N ARG A 322 -8.51 4.96 -14.05
CA ARG A 322 -8.55 4.49 -12.65
C ARG A 322 -8.66 5.67 -11.72
N TRP A 323 -9.25 5.46 -10.55
CA TRP A 323 -9.42 6.51 -9.55
C TRP A 323 -9.25 5.94 -8.14
N ARG A 324 -9.04 6.82 -7.17
CA ARG A 324 -9.03 6.48 -5.73
C ARG A 324 -9.70 7.58 -4.91
N THR A 325 -10.20 7.23 -3.74
CA THR A 325 -10.63 8.20 -2.73
C THR A 325 -9.41 8.72 -1.96
N VAL A 326 -9.41 10.01 -1.65
CA VAL A 326 -8.42 10.70 -0.82
C VAL A 326 -9.13 11.55 0.22
N THR A 327 -8.56 11.64 1.42
CA THR A 327 -9.10 12.48 2.49
C THR A 327 -8.38 13.83 2.50
N LEU A 328 -9.14 14.91 2.48
CA LEU A 328 -8.67 16.28 2.56
C LEU A 328 -8.28 16.60 4.01
N THR A 329 -7.00 16.43 4.35
CA THR A 329 -6.44 16.76 5.68
C THR A 329 -6.39 18.27 5.92
N PRO A 330 -6.24 18.74 7.18
CA PRO A 330 -5.93 20.15 7.43
C PRO A 330 -4.74 20.61 6.57
N ASP A 331 -4.84 21.81 5.99
CA ASP A 331 -3.83 22.42 5.11
C ASP A 331 -3.51 21.70 3.78
N TRP A 332 -4.32 20.72 3.34
CA TRP A 332 -4.10 20.00 2.07
C TRP A 332 -3.91 20.92 0.84
N TRP A 333 -4.57 22.08 0.84
CA TRP A 333 -4.53 23.05 -0.27
C TRP A 333 -3.17 23.76 -0.41
N ARG A 334 -2.31 23.66 0.61
CA ARG A 334 -0.93 24.17 0.56
C ARG A 334 0.02 23.20 -0.14
N GLU A 335 -0.40 21.95 -0.29
CA GLU A 335 0.36 20.89 -0.92
C GLU A 335 -0.15 20.63 -2.35
N ASP A 336 0.75 20.24 -3.25
CA ASP A 336 0.38 19.87 -4.61
C ASP A 336 0.01 18.38 -4.69
N ALA A 337 -1.29 18.11 -4.56
CA ALA A 337 -1.94 16.82 -4.68
C ALA A 337 -2.47 16.52 -6.11
N GLY A 338 -2.27 17.46 -7.05
CA GLY A 338 -2.81 17.34 -8.41
C GLY A 338 -4.32 17.66 -8.52
N PRO A 339 -4.93 17.47 -9.70
CA PRO A 339 -6.37 17.69 -9.87
C PRO A 339 -7.21 16.70 -9.05
N LEU A 340 -8.21 17.22 -8.33
CA LEU A 340 -9.10 16.43 -7.49
C LEU A 340 -10.56 16.71 -7.85
N LEU A 341 -11.40 15.68 -7.78
CA LEU A 341 -12.85 15.81 -7.69
C LEU A 341 -13.21 15.92 -6.21
N ALA A 342 -13.95 16.95 -5.81
CA ALA A 342 -14.48 17.07 -4.45
C ALA A 342 -15.99 17.35 -4.47
N PHE A 343 -16.58 17.37 -3.28
CA PHE A 343 -18.01 17.59 -3.11
C PHE A 343 -18.24 18.74 -2.13
N LEU A 344 -19.18 19.64 -2.46
CA LEU A 344 -19.61 20.73 -1.59
C LEU A 344 -20.91 20.38 -0.86
N GLY A 345 -20.93 20.61 0.45
CA GLY A 345 -22.07 20.36 1.33
C GLY A 345 -22.25 18.88 1.68
N GLU A 346 -22.36 18.55 2.98
CA GLU A 346 -22.52 17.16 3.43
C GLU A 346 -23.84 16.53 2.96
N GLU A 347 -24.92 17.32 2.90
CA GLU A 347 -26.25 16.83 2.48
C GLU A 347 -26.45 16.88 0.96
N GLU A 348 -25.97 17.92 0.28
CA GLU A 348 -26.19 18.11 -1.17
C GLU A 348 -25.15 17.41 -2.05
N ARG A 349 -23.91 17.25 -1.56
CA ARG A 349 -22.73 16.69 -2.25
C ARG A 349 -22.61 17.13 -3.72
N LEU A 350 -22.61 18.45 -3.95
CA LEU A 350 -22.44 19.01 -5.29
C LEU A 350 -21.02 18.74 -5.81
N PRO A 351 -20.82 18.09 -6.97
CA PRO A 351 -19.49 17.80 -7.49
C PRO A 351 -18.79 19.08 -7.96
N VAL A 352 -17.49 19.20 -7.65
CA VAL A 352 -16.64 20.32 -8.05
C VAL A 352 -15.24 19.83 -8.40
N ALA A 353 -14.57 20.48 -9.36
CA ALA A 353 -13.17 20.21 -9.66
C ALA A 353 -12.28 21.16 -8.87
N LEU A 354 -11.28 20.61 -8.19
CA LEU A 354 -10.20 21.35 -7.54
C LEU A 354 -8.96 21.20 -8.40
N LEU A 355 -8.53 22.30 -9.01
CA LEU A 355 -7.42 22.32 -9.95
C LEU A 355 -6.23 23.06 -9.33
N PRO A 356 -5.01 22.48 -9.31
CA PRO A 356 -3.86 23.10 -8.69
C PRO A 356 -3.44 24.38 -9.43
N THR A 357 -3.05 25.39 -8.67
CA THR A 357 -2.46 26.66 -9.10
C THR A 357 -1.11 26.85 -8.42
N GLY A 358 -0.35 27.88 -8.80
CA GLY A 358 1.02 28.07 -8.29
C GLY A 358 1.15 28.22 -6.76
N SER A 359 0.08 28.59 -6.06
CA SER A 359 0.07 28.85 -4.61
C SER A 359 -1.19 28.35 -3.89
N GLY A 360 -1.93 27.41 -4.49
CA GLY A 360 -3.20 26.91 -3.93
C GLY A 360 -4.04 26.19 -4.98
N TYR A 361 -5.37 26.20 -4.83
CA TYR A 361 -6.30 25.58 -5.78
C TYR A 361 -7.32 26.58 -6.29
N ARG A 362 -7.81 26.34 -7.51
CA ARG A 362 -9.05 26.94 -8.01
C ARG A 362 -10.15 25.89 -8.00
N ILE A 363 -11.37 26.32 -7.70
CA ILE A 363 -12.58 25.49 -7.71
C ILE A 363 -13.37 25.80 -8.98
N VAL A 364 -13.78 24.74 -9.68
CA VAL A 364 -14.63 24.83 -10.87
C VAL A 364 -15.97 24.15 -10.58
N PHE A 365 -17.04 24.88 -10.82
CA PHE A 365 -18.42 24.44 -10.59
C PHE A 365 -19.02 23.82 -11.86
N PRO A 366 -20.07 22.99 -11.76
CA PRO A 366 -20.71 22.36 -12.92
C PRO A 366 -21.29 23.35 -13.93
N ASP A 367 -21.60 24.58 -13.49
CA ASP A 367 -22.07 25.68 -14.34
C ASP A 367 -20.95 26.40 -15.11
N GLY A 368 -19.70 25.91 -14.99
CA GLY A 368 -18.52 26.47 -15.66
C GLY A 368 -17.91 27.68 -14.96
N ARG A 369 -18.43 28.11 -13.81
CA ARG A 369 -17.79 29.18 -13.03
C ARG A 369 -16.50 28.67 -12.41
N GLU A 370 -15.42 29.45 -12.54
CA GLU A 370 -14.14 29.20 -11.87
C GLU A 370 -13.90 30.28 -10.80
N GLN A 371 -13.47 29.87 -9.60
CA GLN A 371 -13.12 30.77 -8.51
C GLN A 371 -11.86 30.30 -7.79
N GLN A 372 -11.18 31.20 -7.07
CA GLN A 372 -10.08 30.80 -6.21
C GLN A 372 -10.63 30.12 -4.94
N LEU A 373 -9.89 29.15 -4.39
CA LEU A 373 -10.34 28.38 -3.23
C LEU A 373 -10.25 29.21 -1.93
N ASP A 374 -11.34 29.90 -1.60
CA ASP A 374 -11.46 30.71 -0.38
C ASP A 374 -11.75 29.88 0.89
N ASP A 375 -11.55 30.47 2.08
CA ASP A 375 -11.83 29.83 3.38
C ASP A 375 -13.27 29.35 3.53
N ASN A 376 -14.23 30.08 2.94
CA ASN A 376 -15.65 29.71 2.99
C ASN A 376 -15.95 28.44 2.19
N HIS A 377 -15.34 28.31 1.00
CA HIS A 377 -15.43 27.08 0.21
C HIS A 377 -14.76 25.91 0.94
N ARG A 378 -13.59 26.14 1.56
CA ARG A 378 -12.86 25.10 2.32
C ARG A 378 -13.68 24.50 3.46
N LYS A 379 -14.41 25.32 4.21
CA LYS A 379 -15.28 24.83 5.31
C LYS A 379 -16.49 24.04 4.83
N ARG A 380 -16.90 24.24 3.57
CA ARG A 380 -18.06 23.56 2.97
C ARG A 380 -17.68 22.33 2.15
N LEU A 381 -16.40 22.08 1.91
CA LEU A 381 -15.94 20.88 1.22
C LEU A 381 -16.10 19.67 2.15
N CYS A 382 -16.63 18.59 1.60
CA CYS A 382 -16.59 17.30 2.27
C CYS A 382 -15.13 16.86 2.45
N PRO A 383 -14.81 16.11 3.52
CA PRO A 383 -13.46 15.60 3.74
C PRO A 383 -13.03 14.57 2.69
N ASP A 384 -13.98 13.94 1.99
CA ASP A 384 -13.68 12.95 0.96
C ASP A 384 -13.61 13.59 -0.43
N ALA A 385 -12.51 13.35 -1.13
CA ALA A 385 -12.29 13.73 -2.52
C ALA A 385 -11.85 12.50 -3.33
N SER A 386 -11.85 12.61 -4.65
CA SER A 386 -11.43 11.56 -5.57
C SER A 386 -10.30 12.06 -6.46
N MET A 387 -9.26 11.23 -6.61
CA MET A 387 -8.12 11.48 -7.49
C MET A 387 -8.20 10.55 -8.70
N ILE A 388 -8.01 11.10 -9.90
CA ILE A 388 -8.04 10.35 -11.16
C ILE A 388 -6.61 10.08 -11.62
N TYR A 389 -6.33 8.82 -11.98
CA TYR A 389 -5.08 8.41 -12.59
C TYR A 389 -5.20 8.43 -14.10
N ARG A 390 -4.24 9.07 -14.74
CA ARG A 390 -4.16 9.16 -16.19
C ARG A 390 -3.72 7.81 -16.78
N PRO A 391 -4.54 7.14 -17.61
CA PRO A 391 -4.15 5.90 -18.27
C PRO A 391 -3.10 6.14 -19.36
N LEU A 392 -2.31 5.11 -19.67
CA LEU A 392 -1.39 5.16 -20.81
C LEU A 392 -2.15 5.16 -22.14
N PRO A 393 -1.76 5.99 -23.13
CA PRO A 393 -2.31 5.92 -24.48
C PRO A 393 -2.20 4.49 -25.03
N ARG A 394 -3.26 3.94 -25.62
CA ARG A 394 -3.30 2.53 -26.07
C ARG A 394 -2.09 2.16 -26.94
N LYS A 395 -1.66 3.07 -27.82
CA LYS A 395 -0.44 2.94 -28.63
C LYS A 395 0.72 3.74 -28.04
N VAL A 396 1.59 3.10 -27.26
CA VAL A 396 2.88 3.67 -26.83
C VAL A 396 3.94 3.19 -27.81
N LYS A 397 4.40 4.06 -28.73
CA LYS A 397 5.34 3.66 -29.79
C LYS A 397 6.75 3.36 -29.28
N ASN A 398 7.19 4.05 -28.22
CA ASN A 398 8.55 4.00 -27.70
C ASN A 398 8.63 4.53 -26.26
N ILE A 399 9.71 4.22 -25.54
CA ILE A 399 9.99 4.77 -24.20
C ILE A 399 10.02 6.31 -24.17
N PHE A 400 10.42 6.97 -25.27
CA PHE A 400 10.38 8.43 -25.37
C PHE A 400 8.96 8.99 -25.33
N SER A 401 7.99 8.31 -25.96
CA SER A 401 6.58 8.70 -25.88
C SER A 401 6.02 8.53 -24.47
N PHE A 402 6.50 7.53 -23.74
CA PHE A 402 6.20 7.33 -22.33
C PHE A 402 6.78 8.45 -21.45
N MET A 403 8.03 8.87 -21.67
CA MET A 403 8.61 10.02 -20.94
C MET A 403 7.92 11.35 -21.25
N LEU A 404 7.53 11.56 -22.50
CA LEU A 404 6.76 12.75 -22.87
C LEU A 404 5.39 12.75 -22.19
N PHE A 405 4.78 11.58 -22.06
CA PHE A 405 3.54 11.40 -21.31
C PHE A 405 3.69 11.75 -19.82
N THR A 406 4.73 11.24 -19.15
CA THR A 406 4.97 11.48 -17.70
C THR A 406 5.41 12.91 -17.37
N SER A 407 5.89 13.66 -18.37
CA SER A 407 6.39 15.03 -18.20
C SER A 407 5.40 16.14 -18.57
N ARG A 408 4.19 15.77 -19.01
CA ARG A 408 3.13 16.74 -19.35
C ARG A 408 2.74 17.56 -18.11
N GLY A 409 2.62 18.87 -18.27
CA GLY A 409 2.28 19.79 -17.18
C GLY A 409 3.47 20.25 -16.31
N GLN A 410 4.69 19.77 -16.57
CA GLN A 410 5.88 20.06 -15.76
C GLN A 410 6.89 20.99 -16.44
N LEU A 411 6.48 21.71 -17.49
CA LEU A 411 7.37 22.62 -18.26
C LEU A 411 8.00 23.71 -17.39
N LYS A 412 7.29 24.18 -16.35
CA LYS A 412 7.82 25.18 -15.40
C LYS A 412 9.02 24.64 -14.64
N ASP A 413 8.93 23.43 -14.07
CA ASP A 413 10.03 22.83 -13.32
C ASP A 413 11.22 22.53 -14.25
N PHE A 414 10.96 22.10 -15.49
CA PHE A 414 12.00 21.96 -16.52
C PHE A 414 12.73 23.28 -16.81
N SER A 415 11.98 24.36 -17.03
CA SER A 415 12.56 25.68 -17.29
C SER A 415 13.36 26.17 -16.09
N LEU A 416 12.90 25.92 -14.86
CA LEU A 416 13.59 26.29 -13.64
C LEU A 416 14.92 25.55 -13.49
N ILE A 417 14.95 24.24 -13.78
CA ILE A 417 16.17 23.42 -13.72
C ILE A 417 17.23 23.94 -14.71
N ILE A 418 16.80 24.28 -15.93
CA ILE A 418 17.68 24.81 -16.98
C ILE A 418 18.18 26.20 -16.58
N LEU A 419 17.29 27.13 -16.25
CA LEU A 419 17.65 28.52 -15.93
C LEU A 419 18.53 28.61 -14.67
N ALA A 420 18.17 27.91 -13.59
CA ALA A 420 18.97 27.89 -12.37
C ALA A 420 20.32 27.20 -12.59
N GLY A 421 20.38 26.14 -13.41
CA GLY A 421 21.63 25.47 -13.77
C GLY A 421 22.58 26.36 -14.57
N VAL A 422 22.04 27.09 -15.56
CA VAL A 422 22.79 28.08 -16.35
C VAL A 422 23.31 29.19 -15.44
N ALA A 423 22.45 29.78 -14.60
CA ALA A 423 22.84 30.83 -13.66
C ALA A 423 23.94 30.37 -12.69
N ALA A 424 23.79 29.18 -12.09
CA ALA A 424 24.78 28.61 -11.18
C ALA A 424 26.14 28.40 -11.86
N THR A 425 26.15 27.94 -13.11
CA THR A 425 27.40 27.68 -13.83
C THR A 425 28.07 28.97 -14.28
N LEU A 426 27.32 29.96 -14.77
CA LEU A 426 27.85 31.28 -15.11
C LEU A 426 28.47 31.98 -13.89
N LEU A 427 27.84 31.90 -12.72
CA LEU A 427 28.43 32.40 -11.48
C LEU A 427 29.70 31.64 -11.09
N GLY A 428 29.74 30.33 -11.31
CA GLY A 428 30.94 29.52 -11.13
C GLY A 428 32.12 29.96 -12.02
N MET A 429 31.84 30.44 -13.24
CA MET A 429 32.86 30.96 -14.16
C MET A 429 33.49 32.28 -13.68
N LEU A 430 32.89 33.00 -12.74
CA LEU A 430 33.50 34.17 -12.12
C LEU A 430 34.72 33.81 -11.28
N VAL A 431 34.78 32.59 -10.72
CA VAL A 431 35.88 32.18 -9.83
C VAL A 431 37.24 32.20 -10.55
N PRO A 432 37.43 31.52 -11.71
CA PRO A 432 38.67 31.64 -12.47
C PRO A 432 39.05 33.09 -12.81
N TRP A 433 38.08 33.90 -13.22
CA TRP A 433 38.30 35.29 -13.61
C TRP A 433 38.78 36.17 -12.44
N THR A 434 38.11 36.09 -11.29
CA THR A 434 38.49 36.85 -10.10
C THR A 434 39.83 36.40 -9.53
N VAL A 435 40.15 35.10 -9.58
CA VAL A 435 41.44 34.58 -9.13
C VAL A 435 42.58 35.12 -10.00
N GLY A 436 42.37 35.31 -11.31
CA GLY A 436 43.37 35.95 -12.16
C GLY A 436 43.71 37.38 -11.73
N ILE A 437 42.69 38.21 -11.53
CA ILE A 437 42.83 39.61 -11.10
C ILE A 437 43.50 39.69 -9.72
N LEU A 438 43.12 38.79 -8.81
CA LEU A 438 43.66 38.71 -7.46
C LEU A 438 45.20 38.58 -7.47
N PHE A 439 45.74 37.69 -8.31
CA PHE A 439 47.18 37.42 -8.37
C PHE A 439 47.96 38.39 -9.27
N ASP A 440 47.32 38.96 -10.30
CA ASP A 440 48.01 39.88 -11.23
C ASP A 440 48.05 41.34 -10.73
N THR A 441 47.05 41.77 -9.95
CA THR A 441 46.91 43.19 -9.58
C THR A 441 46.68 43.39 -8.07
N ALA A 442 45.72 42.69 -7.46
CA ALA A 442 45.32 42.98 -6.08
C ALA A 442 46.40 42.66 -5.03
N ILE A 443 47.10 41.52 -5.19
CA ILE A 443 48.19 41.12 -4.29
C ILE A 443 49.48 41.91 -4.59
N PRO A 444 49.96 42.04 -5.85
CA PRO A 444 51.18 42.79 -6.15
C PRO A 444 51.10 44.28 -5.81
N ASP A 445 49.96 44.94 -6.09
CA ASP A 445 49.77 46.37 -5.85
C ASP A 445 49.41 46.69 -4.38
N ALA A 446 49.25 45.66 -3.53
CA ALA A 446 48.80 45.75 -2.15
C ALA A 446 47.48 46.55 -1.97
N ASP A 447 46.61 46.53 -2.99
CA ASP A 447 45.32 47.23 -2.97
C ASP A 447 44.31 46.49 -2.08
N ARG A 448 44.30 46.87 -0.81
CA ARG A 448 43.37 46.32 0.20
C ARG A 448 41.91 46.52 -0.19
N ARG A 449 41.57 47.61 -0.89
CA ARG A 449 40.19 47.88 -1.29
C ARG A 449 39.75 46.89 -2.35
N MET A 450 40.55 46.70 -3.40
CA MET A 450 40.25 45.72 -4.44
C MET A 450 40.21 44.29 -3.89
N LEU A 451 41.07 43.94 -2.92
CA LEU A 451 41.00 42.65 -2.22
C LEU A 451 39.64 42.44 -1.52
N PHE A 452 39.13 43.45 -0.80
CA PHE A 452 37.81 43.37 -0.17
C PHE A 452 36.67 43.30 -1.19
N GLU A 453 36.74 44.07 -2.29
CA GLU A 453 35.73 44.07 -3.35
C GLU A 453 35.66 42.69 -4.06
N LEU A 454 36.81 42.09 -4.39
CA LEU A 454 36.88 40.75 -4.99
C LEU A 454 36.43 39.66 -4.02
N ALA A 455 36.81 39.74 -2.74
CA ALA A 455 36.35 38.80 -1.71
C ALA A 455 34.84 38.86 -1.52
N LEU A 456 34.25 40.07 -1.46
CA LEU A 456 32.81 40.26 -1.37
C LEU A 456 32.09 39.74 -2.63
N MET A 457 32.64 40.01 -3.82
CA MET A 457 32.10 39.50 -5.08
C MET A 457 32.07 37.98 -5.11
N LEU A 458 33.16 37.32 -4.72
CA LEU A 458 33.23 35.86 -4.63
C LEU A 458 32.28 35.29 -3.59
N LEU A 459 32.14 35.95 -2.44
CA LEU A 459 31.18 35.54 -1.41
C LEU A 459 29.74 35.61 -1.93
N VAL A 460 29.37 36.72 -2.57
CA VAL A 460 28.04 36.90 -3.16
C VAL A 460 27.79 35.89 -4.27
N ALA A 461 28.77 35.65 -5.16
CA ALA A 461 28.67 34.66 -6.22
C ALA A 461 28.54 33.23 -5.68
N ALA A 462 29.28 32.89 -4.62
CA ALA A 462 29.20 31.59 -3.96
C ALA A 462 27.82 31.38 -3.30
N VAL A 463 27.32 32.36 -2.55
CA VAL A 463 25.99 32.31 -1.92
C VAL A 463 24.90 32.21 -2.99
N ALA A 464 24.96 33.04 -4.04
CA ALA A 464 24.01 32.97 -5.14
C ALA A 464 24.08 31.61 -5.87
N GLY A 465 25.27 31.07 -6.10
CA GLY A 465 25.48 29.74 -6.67
C GLY A 465 24.85 28.62 -5.82
N ILE A 466 24.99 28.70 -4.49
CA ILE A 466 24.33 27.76 -3.57
C ILE A 466 22.81 27.86 -3.68
N VAL A 467 22.25 29.08 -3.72
CA VAL A 467 20.80 29.28 -3.87
C VAL A 467 20.30 28.70 -5.20
N PHE A 468 20.97 28.97 -6.32
CA PHE A 468 20.56 28.42 -7.62
C PHE A 468 20.68 26.90 -7.69
N THR A 469 21.76 26.33 -7.15
CA THR A 469 21.92 24.86 -7.10
C THR A 469 20.89 24.21 -6.17
N PHE A 470 20.51 24.86 -5.08
CA PHE A 470 19.42 24.42 -4.21
C PHE A 470 18.08 24.45 -4.93
N VAL A 471 17.73 25.57 -5.59
CA VAL A 471 16.51 25.69 -6.40
C VAL A 471 16.46 24.63 -7.50
N GLN A 472 17.59 24.41 -8.19
CA GLN A 472 17.73 23.36 -9.20
C GLN A 472 17.51 21.97 -8.61
N ALA A 473 18.06 21.67 -7.44
CA ALA A 473 17.90 20.39 -6.76
C ALA A 473 16.45 20.14 -6.33
N THR A 474 15.80 21.13 -5.71
CA THR A 474 14.38 21.02 -5.30
C THR A 474 13.45 20.82 -6.49
N ALA A 475 13.65 21.57 -7.58
CA ALA A 475 12.85 21.39 -8.80
C ALA A 475 13.09 20.03 -9.45
N SER A 476 14.33 19.52 -9.41
CA SER A 476 14.65 18.18 -9.92
C SER A 476 13.94 17.09 -9.11
N ILE A 477 13.94 17.18 -7.77
CA ILE A 477 13.24 16.23 -6.89
C ILE A 477 11.73 16.27 -7.17
N ARG A 478 11.13 17.47 -7.22
CA ARG A 478 9.70 17.64 -7.52
C ARG A 478 9.32 17.02 -8.87
N LEU A 479 10.13 17.26 -9.90
CA LEU A 479 9.96 16.66 -11.22
C LEU A 479 10.01 15.13 -11.15
N GLY A 480 10.99 14.57 -10.43
CA GLY A 480 11.17 13.13 -10.25
C GLY A 480 9.95 12.46 -9.59
N VAL A 481 9.50 12.98 -8.45
CA VAL A 481 8.38 12.41 -7.68
C VAL A 481 7.07 12.45 -8.49
N ARG A 482 6.74 13.57 -9.15
CA ARG A 482 5.50 13.66 -9.94
C ARG A 482 5.51 12.71 -11.15
N ARG A 483 6.67 12.55 -11.81
CA ARG A 483 6.84 11.57 -12.89
C ARG A 483 6.67 10.15 -12.39
N GLU A 484 7.25 9.83 -11.23
CA GLU A 484 7.19 8.50 -10.63
C GLU A 484 5.75 8.09 -10.28
N ILE A 485 4.99 8.96 -9.61
CA ILE A 485 3.58 8.70 -9.27
C ILE A 485 2.75 8.41 -10.53
N THR A 486 2.88 9.27 -11.55
CA THR A 486 2.15 9.13 -12.81
C THR A 486 2.55 7.84 -13.54
N SER A 487 3.85 7.58 -13.59
CA SER A 487 4.43 6.42 -14.26
C SER A 487 4.00 5.10 -13.63
N GLN A 488 4.06 4.99 -12.30
CA GLN A 488 3.71 3.77 -11.57
C GLN A 488 2.23 3.44 -11.76
N ALA A 489 1.35 4.42 -11.54
CA ALA A 489 -0.08 4.23 -11.73
C ALA A 489 -0.42 3.81 -13.16
N ALA A 490 0.14 4.49 -14.16
CA ALA A 490 -0.15 4.21 -15.56
C ALA A 490 0.45 2.88 -16.06
N THR A 491 1.59 2.45 -15.50
CA THR A 491 2.20 1.15 -15.80
C THR A 491 1.39 0.00 -15.23
N TRP A 492 0.96 0.10 -13.97
CA TRP A 492 0.11 -0.91 -13.35
C TRP A 492 -1.24 -1.03 -14.06
N ASP A 493 -1.86 0.10 -14.40
CA ASP A 493 -3.10 0.09 -15.18
C ASP A 493 -2.90 -0.60 -16.54
N ARG A 494 -1.79 -0.31 -17.25
CA ARG A 494 -1.45 -1.00 -18.49
C ARG A 494 -1.27 -2.51 -18.29
N VAL A 495 -0.48 -2.93 -17.30
CA VAL A 495 -0.27 -4.37 -17.03
C VAL A 495 -1.60 -5.08 -16.83
N LEU A 496 -2.51 -4.51 -16.06
CA LEU A 496 -3.83 -5.09 -15.79
C LEU A 496 -4.77 -5.09 -17.01
N GLN A 497 -4.48 -4.29 -18.03
CA GLN A 497 -5.23 -4.26 -19.29
C GLN A 497 -4.69 -5.24 -20.35
N LEU A 498 -3.50 -5.84 -20.14
CA LEU A 498 -2.92 -6.77 -21.12
C LEU A 498 -3.70 -8.08 -21.21
N ARG A 499 -3.69 -8.70 -22.39
CA ARG A 499 -4.35 -10.00 -22.61
C ARG A 499 -3.81 -11.08 -21.67
N PRO A 500 -4.65 -12.01 -21.17
CA PRO A 500 -4.22 -13.15 -20.35
C PRO A 500 -3.08 -13.98 -20.96
N ALA A 501 -3.02 -14.09 -22.29
CA ALA A 501 -1.96 -14.77 -23.01
C ALA A 501 -0.56 -14.19 -22.72
N PHE A 502 -0.45 -12.87 -22.51
CA PHE A 502 0.80 -12.17 -22.19
C PHE A 502 1.43 -12.72 -20.90
N PHE A 503 0.62 -12.95 -19.87
CA PHE A 503 1.09 -13.41 -18.56
C PHE A 503 1.64 -14.85 -18.57
N ARG A 504 1.39 -15.64 -19.62
CA ARG A 504 1.99 -16.98 -19.75
C ARG A 504 3.46 -16.94 -20.16
N SER A 505 3.87 -15.89 -20.85
CA SER A 505 5.24 -15.73 -21.35
C SER A 505 6.20 -15.26 -20.27
N TYR A 506 5.70 -14.84 -19.10
CA TYR A 506 6.49 -14.24 -18.04
C TYR A 506 6.17 -14.86 -16.68
N SER A 507 7.19 -15.03 -15.83
CA SER A 507 6.96 -15.35 -14.42
C SER A 507 6.54 -14.10 -13.65
N SER A 508 5.87 -14.26 -12.51
CA SER A 508 5.48 -13.12 -11.66
C SER A 508 6.69 -12.28 -11.22
N GLY A 509 7.83 -12.91 -10.94
CA GLY A 509 9.07 -12.20 -10.58
C GLY A 509 9.70 -11.44 -11.75
N ASP A 510 9.70 -12.03 -12.96
CA ASP A 510 10.16 -11.31 -14.15
C ASP A 510 9.26 -10.10 -14.44
N LEU A 511 7.94 -10.27 -14.35
CA LEU A 511 6.98 -9.19 -14.57
C LEU A 511 7.13 -8.07 -13.53
N GLN A 512 7.28 -8.41 -12.25
CA GLN A 512 7.55 -7.43 -11.18
C GLN A 512 8.81 -6.61 -11.50
N SER A 513 9.92 -7.28 -11.82
CA SER A 513 11.17 -6.58 -12.15
C SER A 513 11.08 -5.69 -13.40
N ARG A 514 10.18 -6.00 -14.34
CA ARG A 514 9.89 -5.15 -15.50
C ARG A 514 9.08 -3.92 -15.13
N VAL A 515 8.13 -4.04 -14.20
CA VAL A 515 7.37 -2.90 -13.67
C VAL A 515 8.30 -1.99 -12.86
N ASP A 516 9.15 -2.56 -12.00
CA ASP A 516 10.12 -1.81 -11.20
C ASP A 516 11.14 -1.05 -12.08
N ALA A 517 11.56 -1.67 -13.19
CA ALA A 517 12.43 -1.01 -14.17
C ALA A 517 11.83 0.30 -14.72
N VAL A 518 10.50 0.46 -14.71
CA VAL A 518 9.87 1.73 -15.09
C VAL A 518 10.15 2.83 -14.05
N SER A 519 10.11 2.52 -12.75
CA SER A 519 10.52 3.48 -11.71
C SER A 519 11.98 3.85 -11.85
N ASP A 520 12.85 2.85 -12.06
CA ASP A 520 14.28 3.08 -12.22
C ASP A 520 14.58 4.01 -13.40
N ILE A 521 13.91 3.81 -14.53
CA ILE A 521 14.05 4.67 -15.72
C ILE A 521 13.66 6.12 -15.40
N ASN A 522 12.55 6.36 -14.70
CA ASN A 522 12.13 7.73 -14.39
C ASN A 522 13.06 8.41 -13.37
N ARG A 523 13.57 7.67 -12.40
CA ARG A 523 14.53 8.17 -11.40
C ARG A 523 15.86 8.54 -12.04
N GLU A 524 16.39 7.68 -12.91
CA GLU A 524 17.66 7.89 -13.61
C GLU A 524 17.57 9.01 -14.65
N LEU A 525 16.50 9.04 -15.44
CA LEU A 525 16.33 10.08 -16.48
C LEU A 525 15.84 11.44 -15.97
N GLY A 526 15.36 11.51 -14.73
CA GLY A 526 14.96 12.76 -14.09
C GLY A 526 16.16 13.50 -13.50
N VAL A 527 16.57 13.09 -12.30
CA VAL A 527 17.53 13.83 -11.47
C VAL A 527 18.98 13.52 -11.83
N ALA A 528 19.26 12.24 -12.14
CA ALA A 528 20.63 11.75 -12.27
C ALA A 528 21.29 12.05 -13.63
N THR A 529 20.51 12.38 -14.66
CA THR A 529 21.03 12.65 -16.01
C THR A 529 20.90 14.11 -16.42
N LEU A 530 19.74 14.74 -16.22
CA LEU A 530 19.48 16.09 -16.73
C LEU A 530 20.43 17.14 -16.12
N ARG A 531 20.66 17.08 -14.80
CA ARG A 531 21.54 18.03 -14.10
C ARG A 531 23.02 17.84 -14.49
N PRO A 532 23.62 16.64 -14.40
CA PRO A 532 25.01 16.45 -14.83
C PRO A 532 25.23 16.71 -16.33
N LEU A 533 24.25 16.40 -17.19
CA LEU A 533 24.34 16.72 -18.62
C LEU A 533 24.41 18.24 -18.84
N LEU A 534 23.51 18.99 -18.21
CA LEU A 534 23.47 20.45 -18.35
C LEU A 534 24.73 21.10 -17.75
N SER A 535 25.12 20.70 -16.54
CA SER A 535 26.38 21.17 -15.93
C SER A 535 27.59 20.77 -16.75
N GLY A 536 27.60 19.58 -17.35
CA GLY A 536 28.67 19.10 -18.21
C GLY A 536 28.83 19.92 -19.49
N ILE A 537 27.73 20.13 -20.22
CA ILE A 537 27.71 20.95 -21.44
C ILE A 537 28.13 22.39 -21.13
N LEU A 538 27.62 22.98 -20.05
CA LEU A 538 27.97 24.35 -19.66
C LEU A 538 29.43 24.44 -19.20
N ALA A 539 29.94 23.43 -18.50
CA ALA A 539 31.34 23.38 -18.10
C ALA A 539 32.29 23.31 -19.33
N LEU A 540 31.86 22.72 -20.45
CA LEU A 540 32.63 22.78 -21.70
C LEU A 540 32.78 24.20 -22.26
N LEU A 541 31.88 25.14 -21.93
CA LEU A 541 32.03 26.55 -22.32
C LEU A 541 33.29 27.20 -21.72
N ASN A 542 33.84 26.64 -20.62
CA ASN A 542 35.13 27.08 -20.08
C ASN A 542 36.28 26.92 -21.09
N PHE A 543 36.14 26.09 -22.13
CA PHE A 543 37.11 26.06 -23.23
C PHE A 543 37.30 27.43 -23.89
N GLY A 544 36.24 28.25 -23.97
CA GLY A 544 36.34 29.63 -24.45
C GLY A 544 37.23 30.50 -23.57
N LEU A 545 37.17 30.32 -22.24
CA LEU A 545 38.07 30.99 -21.29
C LEU A 545 39.52 30.49 -21.45
N LEU A 546 39.70 29.18 -21.64
CA LEU A 546 41.04 28.61 -21.89
C LEU A 546 41.67 29.21 -23.14
N TRP A 547 40.91 29.30 -24.24
CA TRP A 547 41.36 29.89 -25.49
C TRP A 547 41.67 31.38 -25.37
N TYR A 548 40.86 32.11 -24.61
CA TYR A 548 41.08 33.54 -24.33
C TYR A 548 42.37 33.79 -23.55
N TYR A 549 42.66 32.98 -22.52
CA TYR A 549 43.87 33.15 -21.70
C TYR A 549 45.14 32.71 -22.42
N SER A 550 45.14 31.55 -23.10
CA SER A 550 46.30 31.07 -23.86
C SER A 550 45.91 30.01 -24.90
N PRO A 551 45.98 30.32 -26.21
CA PRO A 551 45.70 29.35 -27.27
C PRO A 551 46.61 28.11 -27.24
N ASP A 552 47.88 28.28 -26.86
CA ASP A 552 48.86 27.17 -26.82
C ASP A 552 48.52 26.14 -25.74
N LEU A 553 48.18 26.59 -24.54
CA LEU A 553 47.74 25.71 -23.45
C LEU A 553 46.32 25.15 -23.72
N ALA A 554 45.44 25.93 -24.35
CA ALA A 554 44.11 25.48 -24.74
C ALA A 554 44.16 24.30 -25.73
N MET A 555 45.13 24.27 -26.65
CA MET A 555 45.33 23.13 -27.55
C MET A 555 45.71 21.85 -26.79
N ILE A 556 46.51 21.94 -25.73
CA ILE A 556 46.82 20.80 -24.85
C ILE A 556 45.53 20.32 -24.15
N ALA A 557 44.75 21.26 -23.60
CA ALA A 557 43.46 20.95 -22.99
C ALA A 557 42.46 20.31 -23.97
N PHE A 558 42.48 20.71 -25.24
CA PHE A 558 41.67 20.10 -26.30
C PHE A 558 42.03 18.63 -26.51
N TRP A 559 43.32 18.31 -26.65
CA TRP A 559 43.78 16.93 -26.81
C TRP A 559 43.50 16.06 -25.58
N ILE A 560 43.63 16.62 -24.37
CA ILE A 560 43.25 15.95 -23.13
C ILE A 560 41.74 15.67 -23.11
N GLY A 561 40.91 16.65 -23.50
CA GLY A 561 39.47 16.47 -23.63
C GLY A 561 39.09 15.39 -24.65
N LEU A 562 39.77 15.36 -25.80
CA LEU A 562 39.58 14.32 -26.83
C LEU A 562 39.95 12.93 -26.30
N LEU A 563 41.07 12.81 -25.57
CA LEU A 563 41.47 11.56 -24.93
C LEU A 563 40.41 11.07 -23.95
N VAL A 564 39.88 11.97 -23.12
CA VAL A 564 38.78 11.64 -22.19
C VAL A 564 37.56 11.13 -22.97
N MET A 565 37.16 11.83 -24.03
CA MET A 565 36.01 11.44 -24.84
C MET A 565 36.16 10.03 -25.43
N VAL A 566 37.34 9.69 -25.97
CA VAL A 566 37.61 8.36 -26.56
C VAL A 566 37.56 7.26 -25.49
N VAL A 567 38.17 7.47 -24.33
CA VAL A 567 38.17 6.51 -23.20
C VAL A 567 36.76 6.31 -22.66
N THR A 568 36.00 7.39 -22.53
CA THR A 568 34.59 7.38 -22.11
C THR A 568 33.72 6.58 -23.07
N ILE A 569 33.76 6.88 -24.37
CA ILE A 569 32.89 6.23 -25.37
C ILE A 569 33.21 4.75 -25.49
N SER A 570 34.51 4.40 -25.56
CA SER A 570 34.95 3.00 -25.68
C SER A 570 34.55 2.17 -24.47
N THR A 571 34.74 2.68 -23.25
CA THR A 571 34.38 1.95 -22.04
C THR A 571 32.87 1.85 -21.87
N SER A 572 32.13 2.92 -22.17
CA SER A 572 30.65 2.92 -22.15
C SER A 572 30.06 1.85 -23.07
N TYR A 573 30.65 1.66 -24.26
CA TYR A 573 30.23 0.63 -25.20
C TYR A 573 30.41 -0.79 -24.65
N VAL A 574 31.52 -1.05 -23.96
CA VAL A 574 31.80 -2.35 -23.33
C VAL A 574 30.85 -2.58 -22.16
N VAL A 575 30.70 -1.59 -21.27
CA VAL A 575 29.78 -1.64 -20.13
C VAL A 575 28.34 -1.90 -20.59
N GLN A 576 27.90 -1.26 -21.69
CA GLN A 576 26.57 -1.50 -22.27
C GLN A 576 26.33 -2.97 -22.61
N ARG A 577 27.27 -3.60 -23.32
CA ARG A 577 27.15 -5.00 -23.75
C ARG A 577 27.11 -5.95 -22.56
N LEU A 578 27.88 -5.66 -21.52
CA LEU A 578 27.90 -6.45 -20.29
C LEU A 578 26.62 -6.25 -19.45
N SER A 579 26.13 -5.02 -19.31
CA SER A 579 24.89 -4.70 -18.56
C SER A 579 23.67 -5.41 -19.17
N LEU A 580 23.57 -5.47 -20.50
CA LEU A 580 22.53 -6.25 -21.20
C LEU A 580 22.51 -7.73 -20.76
N LYS A 581 23.68 -8.36 -20.72
CA LYS A 581 23.83 -9.76 -20.31
C LYS A 581 23.54 -9.95 -18.82
N LEU A 582 23.87 -8.96 -17.97
CA LEU A 582 23.61 -8.99 -16.53
C LEU A 582 22.11 -9.00 -16.25
N ILE A 583 21.36 -8.16 -16.94
CA ILE A 583 19.91 -8.04 -16.75
C ILE A 583 19.16 -9.32 -17.16
N GLU A 584 19.58 -10.00 -18.23
CA GLU A 584 19.01 -11.28 -18.64
C GLU A 584 19.25 -12.38 -17.58
N LEU A 585 20.49 -12.49 -17.08
CA LEU A 585 20.85 -13.43 -16.02
C LEU A 585 20.09 -13.14 -14.71
N ALA A 586 20.00 -11.87 -14.33
CA ALA A 586 19.32 -11.43 -13.12
C ALA A 586 17.81 -11.76 -13.15
N GLY A 587 17.15 -11.61 -14.30
CA GLY A 587 15.73 -11.96 -14.46
C GLY A 587 15.45 -13.45 -14.24
N VAL A 588 16.25 -14.33 -14.85
CA VAL A 588 16.14 -15.78 -14.66
C VAL A 588 16.46 -16.18 -13.22
N PHE A 589 17.49 -15.58 -12.63
CA PHE A 589 17.87 -15.81 -11.24
C PHE A 589 16.76 -15.42 -10.25
N HIS A 590 16.14 -14.24 -10.43
CA HIS A 590 15.07 -13.80 -9.55
C HIS A 590 13.84 -14.71 -9.61
N GLY A 591 13.44 -15.15 -10.82
CA GLY A 591 12.35 -16.11 -11.00
C GLY A 591 12.62 -17.45 -10.31
N MET A 592 13.85 -17.95 -10.41
CA MET A 592 14.30 -19.17 -9.72
C MET A 592 14.23 -19.02 -8.19
N VAL A 593 14.69 -17.90 -7.63
CA VAL A 593 14.64 -17.65 -6.16
C VAL A 593 13.21 -17.71 -5.64
N ILE A 594 12.26 -17.06 -6.33
CA ILE A 594 10.84 -17.11 -5.95
C ILE A 594 10.29 -18.55 -6.00
N GLN A 595 10.65 -19.32 -7.02
CA GLN A 595 10.24 -20.73 -7.12
C GLN A 595 10.81 -21.60 -5.98
N MET A 596 12.06 -21.35 -5.58
CA MET A 596 12.71 -22.05 -4.47
C MET A 596 12.02 -21.73 -3.14
N ILE A 597 11.72 -20.46 -2.88
CA ILE A 597 10.99 -20.02 -1.67
C ILE A 597 9.59 -20.65 -1.65
N GLY A 598 8.85 -20.58 -2.77
CA GLY A 598 7.53 -21.20 -2.89
C GLY A 598 7.54 -22.73 -2.76
N SER A 599 8.69 -23.37 -2.97
CA SER A 599 8.87 -24.83 -2.86
C SER A 599 9.64 -25.25 -1.60
N VAL A 600 9.84 -24.36 -0.63
CA VAL A 600 10.68 -24.62 0.55
C VAL A 600 10.24 -25.86 1.34
N GLN A 601 8.93 -26.08 1.46
CA GLN A 601 8.38 -27.27 2.12
C GLN A 601 8.79 -28.56 1.40
N LYS A 602 8.78 -28.57 0.05
CA LYS A 602 9.22 -29.71 -0.74
C LYS A 602 10.71 -29.98 -0.55
N LEU A 603 11.53 -28.93 -0.55
CA LEU A 603 12.98 -29.03 -0.34
C LEU A 603 13.33 -29.59 1.04
N LYS A 604 12.62 -29.15 2.09
CA LYS A 604 12.74 -29.66 3.46
C LYS A 604 12.33 -31.12 3.56
N LEU A 605 11.20 -31.50 2.95
CA LEU A 605 10.70 -32.87 2.94
C LEU A 605 11.66 -33.85 2.24
N THR A 606 12.34 -33.40 1.17
CA THR A 606 13.28 -34.24 0.42
C THR A 606 14.73 -34.12 0.88
N GLY A 607 15.01 -33.37 1.97
CA GLY A 607 16.37 -33.12 2.47
C GLY A 607 17.32 -32.57 1.41
N SER A 608 16.81 -31.76 0.47
CA SER A 608 17.51 -31.33 -0.73
C SER A 608 18.03 -29.88 -0.65
N GLU A 609 18.10 -29.30 0.54
CA GLU A 609 18.53 -27.91 0.75
C GLU A 609 19.94 -27.64 0.20
N TYR A 610 20.86 -28.59 0.37
CA TYR A 610 22.22 -28.45 -0.16
C TYR A 610 22.25 -28.44 -1.70
N ARG A 611 21.43 -29.29 -2.35
CA ARG A 611 21.31 -29.30 -3.82
C ARG A 611 20.67 -28.00 -4.32
N ALA A 612 19.67 -27.51 -3.59
CA ALA A 612 19.01 -26.24 -3.86
C ALA A 612 20.00 -25.07 -3.77
N TYR A 613 20.81 -25.02 -2.71
CA TYR A 613 21.88 -24.04 -2.54
C TYR A 613 22.91 -24.09 -3.67
N ASN A 614 23.37 -25.29 -4.07
CA ASN A 614 24.30 -25.44 -5.19
C ASN A 614 23.69 -24.95 -6.52
N HIS A 615 22.40 -25.21 -6.73
CA HIS A 615 21.69 -24.71 -7.90
C HIS A 615 21.65 -23.16 -7.89
N TRP A 616 21.26 -22.56 -6.76
CA TRP A 616 21.29 -21.11 -6.56
C TRP A 616 22.69 -20.52 -6.82
N ALA A 617 23.72 -21.08 -6.19
CA ALA A 617 25.10 -20.62 -6.32
C ALA A 617 25.59 -20.69 -7.77
N SER A 618 25.24 -21.76 -8.50
CA SER A 618 25.62 -21.92 -9.92
C SER A 618 25.07 -20.83 -10.84
N ARG A 619 23.96 -20.18 -10.46
CA ARG A 619 23.34 -19.07 -11.19
C ARG A 619 23.76 -17.70 -10.66
N TYR A 620 23.98 -17.59 -9.36
CA TYR A 620 24.43 -16.35 -8.71
C TYR A 620 25.89 -16.01 -9.08
N ILE A 621 26.79 -16.99 -9.13
CA ILE A 621 28.22 -16.75 -9.40
C ILE A 621 28.46 -16.06 -10.76
N PRO A 622 27.88 -16.52 -11.89
CA PRO A 622 28.02 -15.82 -13.17
C PRO A 622 27.49 -14.38 -13.15
N GLN A 623 26.38 -14.15 -12.46
CA GLN A 623 25.81 -12.80 -12.29
C GLN A 623 26.78 -11.90 -11.51
N LEU A 624 27.23 -12.36 -10.34
CA LEU A 624 28.18 -11.63 -9.49
C LEU A 624 29.50 -11.34 -10.24
N LYS A 625 30.03 -12.30 -11.01
CA LYS A 625 31.24 -12.09 -11.83
C LYS A 625 31.05 -10.97 -12.84
N LEU A 626 29.89 -10.90 -13.47
CA LEU A 626 29.58 -9.89 -14.47
C LEU A 626 29.39 -8.51 -13.85
N GLU A 627 28.68 -8.45 -12.72
CA GLU A 627 28.52 -7.24 -11.90
C GLU A 627 29.88 -6.68 -11.45
N LEU A 628 30.73 -7.53 -10.85
CA LEU A 628 32.09 -7.15 -10.47
C LEU A 628 32.95 -6.73 -11.67
N THR A 629 32.72 -7.28 -12.87
CA THR A 629 33.46 -6.87 -14.09
C THR A 629 33.02 -5.49 -14.54
N ILE A 630 31.72 -5.19 -14.50
CA ILE A 630 31.16 -3.87 -14.80
C ILE A 630 31.67 -2.85 -13.78
N ASP A 631 31.64 -3.17 -12.49
CA ASP A 631 32.14 -2.29 -11.43
C ASP A 631 33.63 -2.02 -11.57
N ARG A 632 34.44 -3.04 -11.89
CA ARG A 632 35.87 -2.86 -12.16
C ARG A 632 36.13 -1.94 -13.34
N LEU A 633 35.37 -2.07 -14.43
CA LEU A 633 35.49 -1.19 -15.60
C LEU A 633 35.08 0.25 -15.24
N SER A 634 33.95 0.42 -14.55
CA SER A 634 33.44 1.73 -14.10
C SER A 634 34.42 2.41 -13.14
N ASN A 635 34.92 1.68 -12.13
CA ASN A 635 35.93 2.18 -11.20
C ASN A 635 37.25 2.50 -11.90
N GLY A 636 37.64 1.73 -12.93
CA GLY A 636 38.80 2.03 -13.76
C GLY A 636 38.68 3.39 -14.47
N VAL A 637 37.50 3.71 -15.01
CA VAL A 637 37.22 5.03 -15.63
C VAL A 637 37.21 6.13 -14.59
N ALA A 638 36.60 5.91 -13.42
CA ALA A 638 36.61 6.87 -12.33
C ALA A 638 38.04 7.19 -11.86
N LEU A 639 38.88 6.16 -11.67
CA LEU A 639 40.29 6.31 -11.34
C LEU A 639 41.05 7.05 -12.45
N PHE A 640 40.76 6.76 -13.73
CA PHE A 640 41.34 7.50 -14.86
C PHE A 640 41.00 8.99 -14.78
N HIS A 641 39.75 9.37 -14.53
CA HIS A 641 39.37 10.78 -14.37
C HIS A 641 40.06 11.45 -13.16
N ILE A 642 40.10 10.76 -12.02
CA ILE A 642 40.74 11.26 -10.79
C ILE A 642 42.24 11.46 -11.01
N ALA A 643 42.93 10.49 -11.63
CA ALA A 643 44.37 10.54 -11.89
C ALA A 643 44.75 11.50 -13.02
N LEU A 644 43.89 11.65 -14.03
CA LEU A 644 44.14 12.55 -15.15
C LEU A 644 44.20 14.01 -14.71
N SER A 645 43.38 14.44 -13.75
CA SER A 645 43.36 15.83 -13.26
C SER A 645 44.74 16.34 -12.77
N PRO A 646 45.42 15.69 -11.79
CA PRO A 646 46.74 16.11 -11.35
C PRO A 646 47.82 15.92 -12.42
N VAL A 647 47.76 14.86 -13.24
CA VAL A 647 48.73 14.65 -14.34
C VAL A 647 48.62 15.74 -15.40
N ALA A 648 47.40 16.05 -15.83
CA ALA A 648 47.13 17.13 -16.77
C ALA A 648 47.54 18.49 -16.20
N THR A 649 47.23 18.75 -14.93
CA THR A 649 47.66 19.97 -14.23
C THR A 649 49.18 20.06 -14.21
N GLY A 650 49.89 18.97 -13.91
CA GLY A 650 51.36 18.92 -13.95
C GLY A 650 51.95 19.20 -15.34
N LEU A 651 51.36 18.64 -16.40
CA LEU A 651 51.75 18.91 -17.79
C LEU A 651 51.52 20.39 -18.16
N LEU A 652 50.41 20.96 -17.73
CA LEU A 652 50.11 22.38 -17.93
C LEU A 652 51.09 23.27 -17.16
N PHE A 653 51.43 22.92 -15.91
CA PHE A 653 52.47 23.61 -15.14
C PHE A 653 53.84 23.54 -15.82
N TRP A 654 54.23 22.38 -16.35
CA TRP A 654 55.48 22.22 -17.07
C TRP A 654 55.53 23.12 -18.31
N LYS A 655 54.47 23.10 -19.13
CA LYS A 655 54.42 23.94 -20.33
C LYS A 655 54.28 25.43 -20.02
N ALA A 656 53.55 25.77 -18.98
CA ALA A 656 53.41 27.15 -18.52
C ALA A 656 54.71 27.68 -17.91
N ALA A 657 55.52 26.84 -17.25
CA ALA A 657 56.83 27.24 -16.77
C ALA A 657 57.73 27.69 -17.93
N ASP A 658 57.71 26.99 -19.08
CA ASP A 658 58.42 27.44 -20.29
C ASP A 658 57.92 28.79 -20.82
N LEU A 659 56.61 29.04 -20.74
CA LEU A 659 55.96 30.28 -21.21
C LEU A 659 56.13 31.46 -20.24
N VAL A 660 56.26 31.20 -18.93
CA VAL A 660 56.40 32.20 -17.87
C VAL A 660 57.89 32.51 -17.59
N VAL A 661 58.78 31.52 -17.62
CA VAL A 661 60.22 31.68 -17.32
C VAL A 661 61.02 32.12 -18.55
N GLY A 662 60.51 31.92 -19.76
CA GLY A 662 61.03 32.51 -21.00
C GLY A 662 62.48 32.13 -21.32
N LEU A 663 62.69 30.97 -21.98
CA LEU A 663 63.99 30.63 -22.58
C LEU A 663 64.32 31.45 -23.86
N ASN A 664 63.39 32.30 -24.34
CA ASN A 664 63.60 33.19 -25.50
C ASN A 664 63.16 34.63 -25.19
N PRO A 665 64.07 35.54 -24.84
CA PRO A 665 63.77 36.94 -24.50
C PRO A 665 63.32 37.81 -25.69
N ALA A 666 63.21 37.27 -26.91
CA ALA A 666 62.80 38.01 -28.11
C ALA A 666 61.27 38.07 -28.33
N SER A 667 60.50 37.27 -27.59
CA SER A 667 59.03 37.28 -27.58
C SER A 667 58.60 37.48 -26.13
N GLY A 668 58.12 38.68 -25.77
CA GLY A 668 57.80 39.05 -24.39
C GLY A 668 56.96 38.01 -23.65
N SER A 669 57.08 37.95 -22.32
CA SER A 669 56.36 37.00 -21.46
C SER A 669 54.87 36.97 -21.81
N VAL A 670 54.41 35.87 -22.42
CA VAL A 670 53.06 35.77 -22.99
C VAL A 670 52.00 35.53 -21.91
N MET A 671 52.41 35.11 -20.70
CA MET A 671 51.49 34.75 -19.62
C MET A 671 52.00 35.19 -18.24
N THR A 672 51.11 35.77 -17.43
CA THR A 672 51.35 36.15 -16.03
C THR A 672 51.03 34.99 -15.08
N ILE A 673 51.44 35.10 -13.82
CA ILE A 673 51.13 34.08 -12.79
C ILE A 673 49.61 34.01 -12.54
N GLY A 674 48.91 35.15 -12.49
CA GLY A 674 47.46 35.20 -12.29
C GLY A 674 46.68 34.63 -13.46
N THR A 675 47.05 34.96 -14.71
CA THR A 675 46.42 34.33 -15.89
C THR A 675 46.62 32.82 -15.92
N PHE A 676 47.76 32.29 -15.45
CA PHE A 676 47.96 30.84 -15.35
C PHE A 676 47.09 30.19 -14.28
N ILE A 677 46.96 30.79 -13.09
CA ILE A 677 46.09 30.25 -12.03
C ILE A 677 44.62 30.29 -12.47
N ALA A 678 44.19 31.37 -13.14
CA ALA A 678 42.87 31.48 -13.76
C ALA A 678 42.66 30.40 -14.83
N PHE A 679 43.64 30.17 -15.70
CA PHE A 679 43.61 29.10 -16.69
C PHE A 679 43.45 27.73 -16.03
N ASN A 680 44.22 27.44 -14.98
CA ASN A 680 44.13 26.16 -14.26
C ASN A 680 42.76 25.97 -13.60
N ALA A 681 42.22 27.01 -12.96
CA ALA A 681 40.87 26.96 -12.38
C ALA A 681 39.79 26.68 -13.45
N ALA A 682 39.86 27.35 -14.61
CA ALA A 682 38.97 27.09 -15.74
C ALA A 682 39.18 25.69 -16.34
N PHE A 683 40.41 25.17 -16.33
CA PHE A 683 40.76 23.85 -16.85
C PHE A 683 40.18 22.72 -16.00
N VAL A 684 40.25 22.85 -14.66
CA VAL A 684 39.63 21.89 -13.74
C VAL A 684 38.11 21.84 -13.95
N LEU A 685 37.46 22.99 -14.09
CA LEU A 685 36.03 23.06 -14.42
C LEU A 685 35.73 22.39 -15.77
N TYR A 686 36.51 22.68 -16.80
CA TYR A 686 36.40 22.04 -18.13
C TYR A 686 36.54 20.51 -18.06
N LEU A 687 37.53 19.99 -17.32
CA LEU A 687 37.75 18.55 -17.16
C LEU A 687 36.61 17.88 -16.37
N SER A 688 36.07 18.57 -15.36
CA SER A 688 34.88 18.10 -14.64
C SER A 688 33.65 17.98 -15.55
N GLY A 689 33.53 18.85 -16.56
CA GLY A 689 32.47 18.80 -17.56
C GLY A 689 32.49 17.52 -18.38
N TRP A 690 33.69 17.09 -18.81
CA TRP A 690 33.87 15.81 -19.48
C TRP A 690 33.50 14.60 -18.61
N SER A 691 33.87 14.63 -17.33
CA SER A 691 33.48 13.58 -16.38
C SER A 691 31.96 13.51 -16.19
N ALA A 692 31.28 14.66 -16.09
CA ALA A 692 29.83 14.73 -15.97
C ALA A 692 29.12 14.16 -17.21
N ILE A 693 29.59 14.50 -18.42
CA ILE A 693 29.07 13.95 -19.68
C ILE A 693 29.30 12.43 -19.73
N SER A 694 30.50 11.96 -19.36
CA SER A 694 30.85 10.55 -19.30
C SER A 694 29.89 9.74 -18.43
N ASN A 695 29.68 10.19 -17.19
CA ASN A 695 28.75 9.54 -16.26
C ASN A 695 27.29 9.58 -16.77
N THR A 696 26.90 10.66 -17.44
CA THR A 696 25.56 10.78 -18.02
C THR A 696 25.36 9.79 -19.16
N ILE A 697 26.34 9.62 -20.05
CA ILE A 697 26.26 8.66 -21.17
C ILE A 697 26.10 7.24 -20.62
N VAL A 698 26.89 6.86 -19.61
CA VAL A 698 26.78 5.55 -18.95
C VAL A 698 25.38 5.36 -18.36
N SER A 699 24.85 6.37 -17.66
CA SER A 699 23.50 6.32 -17.08
C SER A 699 22.42 6.19 -18.15
N ILE A 700 22.46 6.99 -19.22
CA ILE A 700 21.50 6.91 -20.34
C ILE A 700 21.53 5.52 -20.98
N ILE A 701 22.73 4.97 -21.17
CA ILE A 701 22.91 3.63 -21.73
C ILE A 701 22.25 2.56 -20.85
N ASP A 702 22.50 2.60 -19.54
CA ASP A 702 21.92 1.66 -18.58
C ASP A 702 20.39 1.74 -18.58
N THR A 703 19.85 2.95 -18.59
CA THR A 703 18.43 3.21 -18.73
C THR A 703 17.86 2.69 -20.07
N LEU A 704 18.54 2.88 -21.20
CA LEU A 704 18.08 2.36 -22.51
C LEU A 704 18.00 0.83 -22.52
N VAL A 705 18.88 0.16 -21.78
CA VAL A 705 18.83 -1.29 -21.61
C VAL A 705 17.60 -1.70 -20.79
N LYS A 706 17.34 -1.03 -19.65
CA LYS A 706 16.12 -1.23 -18.86
C LYS A 706 14.85 -0.99 -19.71
N ALA A 707 14.86 0.05 -20.56
CA ALA A 707 13.74 0.39 -21.43
C ALA A 707 13.38 -0.73 -22.42
N LYS A 708 14.36 -1.47 -22.95
CA LYS A 708 14.09 -2.65 -23.81
C LYS A 708 13.31 -3.74 -23.07
N ARG A 709 13.51 -3.88 -21.76
CA ARG A 709 12.83 -4.87 -20.92
C ARG A 709 11.38 -4.48 -20.62
N VAL A 710 11.11 -3.18 -20.56
CA VAL A 710 9.77 -2.61 -20.35
C VAL A 710 8.92 -2.65 -21.63
N LYS A 711 9.56 -2.64 -22.80
CA LYS A 711 8.91 -2.61 -24.13
C LYS A 711 7.70 -3.56 -24.27
N PRO A 712 7.75 -4.85 -23.87
CA PRO A 712 6.59 -5.74 -23.99
C PRO A 712 5.36 -5.30 -23.18
N ILE A 713 5.55 -4.61 -22.05
CA ILE A 713 4.44 -4.07 -21.26
C ILE A 713 3.82 -2.85 -21.94
N LEU A 714 4.65 -1.95 -22.48
CA LEU A 714 4.18 -0.71 -23.10
C LEU A 714 3.53 -0.93 -24.47
N GLU A 715 4.08 -1.85 -25.27
CA GLU A 715 3.59 -2.18 -26.62
C GLU A 715 2.61 -3.36 -26.63
N GLY A 716 2.42 -4.01 -25.48
CA GLY A 716 1.48 -5.12 -25.36
C GLY A 716 0.06 -4.69 -25.71
N GLU A 717 -0.63 -5.53 -26.49
CA GLU A 717 -2.01 -5.28 -26.90
C GLU A 717 -2.95 -5.37 -25.69
N PRO A 718 -3.74 -4.30 -25.43
CA PRO A 718 -4.83 -4.37 -24.47
C PRO A 718 -5.82 -5.49 -24.82
N GLU A 719 -6.49 -6.01 -23.80
CA GLU A 719 -7.50 -7.06 -23.94
C GLU A 719 -8.75 -6.58 -24.70
N VAL A 720 -9.14 -5.33 -24.51
CA VAL A 720 -10.31 -4.72 -25.15
C VAL A 720 -9.86 -3.80 -26.28
N GLY A 721 -10.36 -4.05 -27.50
CA GLY A 721 -10.11 -3.20 -28.68
C GLY A 721 -10.72 -1.80 -28.56
N GLU A 722 -10.31 -0.86 -29.42
CA GLU A 722 -10.90 0.51 -29.45
C GLU A 722 -12.35 0.49 -29.90
N ASP A 723 -12.66 -0.34 -30.91
CA ASP A 723 -13.99 -0.48 -31.49
C ASP A 723 -14.82 -1.60 -30.83
N ALA A 724 -14.42 -2.07 -29.65
CA ALA A 724 -15.12 -3.15 -28.97
C ALA A 724 -16.50 -2.68 -28.51
N ALA A 725 -17.55 -3.29 -29.08
CA ALA A 725 -18.92 -2.90 -28.79
C ALA A 725 -19.33 -3.32 -27.37
N ASP A 726 -20.23 -2.55 -26.76
CA ASP A 726 -20.83 -2.93 -25.48
C ASP A 726 -21.73 -4.18 -25.65
N PRO A 727 -21.56 -5.22 -24.81
CA PRO A 727 -22.39 -6.41 -24.89
C PRO A 727 -23.86 -6.13 -24.51
N GLY A 728 -24.15 -5.05 -23.78
CA GLY A 728 -25.44 -4.84 -23.14
C GLY A 728 -25.72 -5.87 -22.05
N ARG A 729 -26.97 -5.98 -21.63
CA ARG A 729 -27.41 -6.99 -20.66
C ARG A 729 -27.54 -8.36 -21.34
N LEU A 730 -26.79 -9.34 -20.84
CA LEU A 730 -26.81 -10.69 -21.40
C LEU A 730 -28.10 -11.43 -21.02
N ALA A 731 -28.65 -12.20 -21.97
CA ALA A 731 -29.75 -13.13 -21.75
C ALA A 731 -29.23 -14.50 -21.29
N GLY A 732 -28.03 -14.89 -21.71
CA GLY A 732 -27.33 -16.10 -21.27
C GLY A 732 -27.25 -17.20 -22.33
N HIS A 733 -27.43 -16.86 -23.61
CA HIS A 733 -27.21 -17.75 -24.75
C HIS A 733 -25.72 -17.75 -25.13
N ILE A 734 -25.15 -18.93 -25.38
CA ILE A 734 -23.76 -19.09 -25.81
C ILE A 734 -23.68 -20.04 -27.00
N GLU A 735 -22.94 -19.67 -28.03
CA GLU A 735 -22.76 -20.50 -29.22
C GLU A 735 -21.28 -20.59 -29.64
N PHE A 736 -20.81 -21.79 -29.93
CA PHE A 736 -19.53 -22.06 -30.56
C PHE A 736 -19.79 -22.47 -32.01
N GLN A 737 -19.24 -21.72 -32.96
CA GLN A 737 -19.38 -21.99 -34.39
C GLN A 737 -18.04 -22.40 -35.00
N LYS A 738 -17.88 -23.70 -35.29
CA LYS A 738 -16.70 -24.31 -35.93
C LYS A 738 -15.37 -23.87 -35.29
N VAL A 739 -15.32 -23.85 -33.97
CA VAL A 739 -14.18 -23.33 -33.22
C VAL A 739 -12.99 -24.31 -33.29
N THR A 740 -11.86 -23.82 -33.79
CA THR A 740 -10.56 -24.51 -33.78
C THR A 740 -9.54 -23.67 -33.00
N PHE A 741 -8.76 -24.29 -32.13
CA PHE A 741 -7.79 -23.60 -31.28
C PHE A 741 -6.51 -24.41 -31.06
N ARG A 742 -5.38 -23.69 -31.05
CA ARG A 742 -4.05 -24.16 -30.63
C ARG A 742 -3.37 -23.09 -29.76
N TYR A 743 -2.48 -23.51 -28.87
CA TYR A 743 -1.77 -22.57 -27.97
C TYR A 743 -0.63 -21.80 -28.65
N THR A 744 -0.04 -22.37 -29.69
CA THR A 744 1.05 -21.80 -30.49
C THR A 744 0.80 -22.12 -31.95
N GLU A 745 1.19 -21.25 -32.89
CA GLU A 745 0.95 -21.46 -34.33
C GLU A 745 1.49 -22.82 -34.81
N GLU A 746 2.70 -23.18 -34.37
CA GLU A 746 3.36 -24.46 -34.68
C GLU A 746 2.91 -25.64 -33.79
N GLY A 747 2.02 -25.38 -32.82
CA GLY A 747 1.55 -26.37 -31.86
C GLY A 747 0.46 -27.29 -32.39
N PRO A 748 0.18 -28.41 -31.71
CA PRO A 748 -0.93 -29.28 -32.07
C PRO A 748 -2.28 -28.57 -31.84
N VAL A 749 -3.24 -28.89 -32.71
CA VAL A 749 -4.64 -28.46 -32.54
C VAL A 749 -5.22 -29.13 -31.30
N ILE A 750 -5.71 -28.31 -30.36
CA ILE A 750 -6.24 -28.77 -29.07
C ILE A 750 -7.76 -28.93 -29.13
N LEU A 751 -8.42 -28.01 -29.83
CA LEU A 751 -9.86 -28.05 -30.12
C LEU A 751 -10.04 -27.94 -31.62
N ASP A 752 -10.89 -28.78 -32.20
CA ASP A 752 -11.04 -28.91 -33.65
C ASP A 752 -12.51 -28.90 -34.04
N GLN A 753 -12.92 -27.84 -34.73
CA GLN A 753 -14.29 -27.63 -35.24
C GLN A 753 -15.39 -27.89 -34.18
N ILE A 754 -15.18 -27.38 -32.96
CA ILE A 754 -16.19 -27.47 -31.90
C ILE A 754 -17.42 -26.68 -32.30
N ASN A 755 -18.58 -27.34 -32.25
CA ASN A 755 -19.89 -26.71 -32.37
C ASN A 755 -20.69 -27.00 -31.09
N MET A 756 -21.19 -25.95 -30.46
CA MET A 756 -22.03 -26.04 -29.26
C MET A 756 -23.04 -24.91 -29.32
N ASP A 757 -24.25 -25.19 -28.86
CA ASP A 757 -25.30 -24.20 -28.68
C ASP A 757 -25.80 -24.37 -27.24
N ILE A 758 -25.94 -23.30 -26.46
CA ILE A 758 -26.32 -23.34 -25.05
C ILE A 758 -27.42 -22.30 -24.85
N GLN A 759 -28.60 -22.76 -24.46
CA GLN A 759 -29.80 -21.94 -24.34
C GLN A 759 -29.84 -21.22 -22.98
N PRO A 760 -30.48 -20.03 -22.88
CA PRO A 760 -30.63 -19.32 -21.63
C PRO A 760 -31.28 -20.17 -20.52
N GLY A 761 -30.63 -20.23 -19.34
CA GLY A 761 -31.09 -20.99 -18.18
C GLY A 761 -30.80 -22.49 -18.24
N GLU A 762 -30.20 -22.99 -19.32
CA GLU A 762 -29.90 -24.41 -19.51
C GLU A 762 -28.75 -24.86 -18.58
N PHE A 763 -28.85 -26.09 -18.05
CA PHE A 763 -27.76 -26.77 -17.38
C PHE A 763 -26.99 -27.69 -18.34
N VAL A 764 -25.80 -27.26 -18.71
CA VAL A 764 -24.89 -27.99 -19.61
C VAL A 764 -23.72 -28.61 -18.84
N GLY A 765 -23.48 -29.89 -19.08
CA GLY A 765 -22.31 -30.62 -18.58
C GLY A 765 -21.29 -30.92 -19.69
N ILE A 766 -20.00 -30.73 -19.42
CA ILE A 766 -18.90 -31.03 -20.34
C ILE A 766 -18.06 -32.17 -19.78
N VAL A 767 -17.94 -33.25 -20.55
CA VAL A 767 -17.36 -34.53 -20.09
C VAL A 767 -16.33 -35.03 -21.08
N GLY A 768 -15.30 -35.71 -20.59
CA GLY A 768 -14.26 -36.31 -21.44
C GLY A 768 -13.03 -36.71 -20.64
N PRO A 769 -12.10 -37.47 -21.21
CA PRO A 769 -10.88 -37.91 -20.52
C PRO A 769 -9.98 -36.71 -20.18
N SER A 770 -9.02 -36.92 -19.28
CA SER A 770 -7.99 -35.90 -19.04
C SER A 770 -7.23 -35.59 -20.33
N GLY A 771 -6.93 -34.32 -20.58
CA GLY A 771 -6.27 -33.89 -21.82
C GLY A 771 -7.17 -33.74 -23.05
N SER A 772 -8.49 -33.96 -22.96
CA SER A 772 -9.39 -33.83 -24.13
C SER A 772 -9.69 -32.38 -24.57
N GLY A 773 -9.18 -31.37 -23.86
CA GLY A 773 -9.37 -29.95 -24.18
C GLY A 773 -10.42 -29.21 -23.34
N LYS A 774 -11.05 -29.85 -22.33
CA LYS A 774 -12.10 -29.24 -21.49
C LYS A 774 -11.69 -27.91 -20.83
N SER A 775 -10.53 -27.87 -20.17
CA SER A 775 -10.05 -26.64 -19.54
C SER A 775 -9.72 -25.55 -20.56
N THR A 776 -9.25 -25.92 -21.76
CA THR A 776 -9.05 -24.99 -22.87
C THR A 776 -10.39 -24.40 -23.33
N LEU A 777 -11.43 -25.23 -23.41
CA LEU A 777 -12.78 -24.79 -23.76
C LEU A 777 -13.34 -23.81 -22.71
N LEU A 778 -13.10 -24.05 -21.41
CA LEU A 778 -13.44 -23.08 -20.35
C LEU A 778 -12.75 -21.73 -20.53
N ARG A 779 -11.48 -21.74 -20.90
CA ARG A 779 -10.72 -20.51 -21.14
C ARG A 779 -11.26 -19.74 -22.35
N LEU A 780 -11.79 -20.43 -23.37
CA LEU A 780 -12.50 -19.80 -24.49
C LEU A 780 -13.85 -19.23 -24.06
N PHE A 781 -14.64 -19.93 -23.24
CA PHE A 781 -15.86 -19.36 -22.64
C PHE A 781 -15.54 -18.06 -21.88
N LEU A 782 -14.47 -18.03 -21.09
CA LEU A 782 -14.09 -16.84 -20.34
C LEU A 782 -13.39 -15.76 -21.20
N GLY A 783 -13.16 -16.02 -22.49
CA GLY A 783 -12.42 -15.12 -23.38
C GLY A 783 -10.95 -14.93 -23.00
N PHE A 784 -10.37 -15.84 -22.20
CA PHE A 784 -8.94 -15.81 -21.88
C PHE A 784 -8.07 -16.24 -23.07
N GLU A 785 -8.66 -16.96 -24.01
CA GLU A 785 -8.06 -17.31 -25.30
C GLU A 785 -9.00 -16.85 -26.43
N THR A 786 -8.43 -16.64 -27.60
CA THR A 786 -9.16 -16.38 -28.85
C THR A 786 -8.99 -17.58 -29.79
N PRO A 787 -10.07 -18.06 -30.44
CA PRO A 787 -9.98 -19.16 -31.39
C PRO A 787 -9.15 -18.75 -32.63
N GLU A 788 -8.49 -19.73 -33.25
CA GLU A 788 -7.76 -19.54 -34.52
C GLU A 788 -8.74 -19.48 -35.70
N VAL A 789 -9.76 -20.34 -35.67
CA VAL A 789 -10.84 -20.41 -36.66
C VAL A 789 -12.16 -20.54 -35.93
N GLY A 790 -13.22 -19.96 -36.50
CA GLY A 790 -14.55 -20.00 -35.92
C GLY A 790 -14.81 -18.85 -34.96
N ARG A 791 -15.96 -18.87 -34.28
CA ARG A 791 -16.42 -17.77 -33.42
C ARG A 791 -17.08 -18.30 -32.14
N VAL A 792 -16.93 -17.53 -31.07
CA VAL A 792 -17.66 -17.72 -29.81
C VAL A 792 -18.63 -16.57 -29.68
N LEU A 793 -19.92 -16.87 -29.67
CA LEU A 793 -20.99 -15.88 -29.63
C LEU A 793 -21.65 -15.86 -28.26
N TYR A 794 -21.91 -14.66 -27.75
CA TYR A 794 -22.72 -14.39 -26.57
C TYR A 794 -23.97 -13.63 -27.01
N ASP A 795 -25.15 -14.24 -26.86
CA ASP A 795 -26.43 -13.71 -27.36
C ASP A 795 -26.35 -13.24 -28.83
N GLY A 796 -25.68 -14.03 -29.67
CA GLY A 796 -25.48 -13.76 -31.10
C GLY A 796 -24.37 -12.75 -31.43
N LYS A 797 -23.70 -12.15 -30.44
CA LYS A 797 -22.56 -11.22 -30.65
C LYS A 797 -21.23 -11.93 -30.49
N ASP A 798 -20.30 -11.72 -31.42
CA ASP A 798 -18.96 -12.30 -31.37
C ASP A 798 -18.13 -11.72 -30.22
N LEU A 799 -17.60 -12.60 -29.37
CA LEU A 799 -16.76 -12.24 -28.23
C LEU A 799 -15.53 -11.42 -28.64
N SER A 800 -14.99 -11.64 -29.84
CA SER A 800 -13.84 -10.89 -30.37
C SER A 800 -14.16 -9.44 -30.72
N GLY A 801 -15.43 -9.11 -30.97
CA GLY A 801 -15.89 -7.77 -31.35
C GLY A 801 -16.55 -6.98 -30.23
N ILE A 802 -16.67 -7.55 -29.02
CA ILE A 802 -17.34 -6.92 -27.87
C ILE A 802 -16.40 -6.76 -26.69
N ASN A 803 -16.74 -5.88 -25.75
CA ASN A 803 -15.97 -5.67 -24.53
C ASN A 803 -16.06 -6.90 -23.60
N VAL A 804 -15.03 -7.75 -23.64
CA VAL A 804 -14.96 -8.97 -22.82
C VAL A 804 -14.98 -8.70 -21.31
N ILE A 805 -14.50 -7.54 -20.85
CA ILE A 805 -14.55 -7.17 -19.43
C ILE A 805 -16.01 -6.96 -19.00
N ALA A 806 -16.81 -6.30 -19.83
CA ALA A 806 -18.25 -6.11 -19.60
C ALA A 806 -19.04 -7.43 -19.66
N VAL A 807 -18.59 -8.39 -20.51
CA VAL A 807 -19.14 -9.76 -20.51
C VAL A 807 -18.84 -10.47 -19.19
N ARG A 808 -17.58 -10.44 -18.72
CA ARG A 808 -17.15 -11.10 -17.47
C ARG A 808 -17.81 -10.55 -16.22
N ARG A 809 -18.17 -9.26 -16.18
CA ARG A 809 -18.93 -8.66 -15.08
C ARG A 809 -20.31 -9.30 -14.87
N GLN A 810 -20.88 -9.87 -15.92
CA GLN A 810 -22.21 -10.49 -15.90
C GLN A 810 -22.16 -12.02 -15.73
N ILE A 811 -20.96 -12.57 -15.51
CA ILE A 811 -20.69 -14.00 -15.43
C ILE A 811 -20.11 -14.34 -14.06
N GLY A 812 -20.62 -15.40 -13.43
CA GLY A 812 -19.99 -16.03 -12.29
C GLY A 812 -19.03 -17.14 -12.74
N SER A 813 -17.89 -17.31 -12.08
CA SER A 813 -17.03 -18.46 -12.34
C SER A 813 -16.39 -18.98 -11.06
N VAL A 814 -16.23 -20.30 -11.00
CA VAL A 814 -15.43 -20.98 -9.96
C VAL A 814 -14.47 -21.93 -10.64
N LEU A 815 -13.20 -21.55 -10.61
CA LEU A 815 -12.10 -22.28 -11.22
C LEU A 815 -11.47 -23.27 -10.21
N GLN A 816 -10.87 -24.34 -10.71
CA GLN A 816 -10.28 -25.41 -9.89
C GLN A 816 -9.26 -24.89 -8.83
N ASN A 817 -8.50 -23.84 -9.16
CA ASN A 817 -7.49 -23.21 -8.29
C ASN A 817 -7.91 -21.81 -7.79
N GLY A 818 -9.21 -21.59 -7.56
CA GLY A 818 -9.70 -20.31 -7.04
C GLY A 818 -9.04 -19.94 -5.70
N LYS A 819 -8.43 -18.74 -5.65
CA LYS A 819 -7.82 -18.20 -4.42
C LYS A 819 -8.77 -17.23 -3.74
N LEU A 820 -8.76 -17.26 -2.41
CA LEU A 820 -9.39 -16.26 -1.56
C LEU A 820 -8.36 -15.20 -1.19
N ASN A 821 -8.82 -13.96 -1.08
CA ASN A 821 -8.00 -12.84 -0.65
C ASN A 821 -7.95 -12.83 0.89
N ALA A 822 -6.84 -12.36 1.44
CA ALA A 822 -6.80 -12.04 2.86
C ALA A 822 -7.79 -10.89 3.14
N GLY A 823 -8.65 -11.05 4.14
CA GLY A 823 -9.73 -10.11 4.43
C GLY A 823 -10.93 -10.78 5.08
N SER A 824 -12.05 -10.09 5.24
CA SER A 824 -13.26 -10.69 5.82
C SER A 824 -13.97 -11.63 4.84
N VAL A 825 -14.83 -12.52 5.35
CA VAL A 825 -15.75 -13.32 4.50
C VAL A 825 -16.63 -12.40 3.65
N TYR A 826 -17.15 -11.32 4.23
CA TYR A 826 -17.93 -10.30 3.53
C TYR A 826 -17.15 -9.71 2.34
N GLU A 827 -15.91 -9.24 2.56
CA GLU A 827 -15.06 -8.72 1.48
C GLU A 827 -14.80 -9.77 0.39
N ASN A 828 -14.61 -11.03 0.79
CA ASN A 828 -14.42 -12.13 -0.15
C ASN A 828 -15.69 -12.45 -0.95
N ILE A 829 -16.89 -12.32 -0.39
CA ILE A 829 -18.16 -12.48 -1.11
C ILE A 829 -18.36 -11.29 -2.03
N ALA A 830 -18.29 -10.06 -1.50
CA ALA A 830 -18.48 -8.81 -2.21
C ALA A 830 -17.53 -8.66 -3.40
N ASN A 831 -16.25 -9.03 -3.24
CA ASN A 831 -15.25 -9.04 -4.29
C ASN A 831 -15.22 -7.72 -5.09
N ASN A 832 -15.19 -6.59 -4.37
CA ASN A 832 -15.24 -5.21 -4.88
C ASN A 832 -16.56 -4.82 -5.58
N LEU A 833 -17.67 -5.50 -5.28
CA LEU A 833 -19.02 -5.02 -5.54
C LEU A 833 -19.60 -4.34 -4.30
N GLN A 834 -20.46 -3.35 -4.49
CA GLN A 834 -21.22 -2.75 -3.39
C GLN A 834 -22.44 -3.61 -3.17
N ILE A 835 -22.45 -4.32 -2.05
CA ILE A 835 -23.54 -5.21 -1.71
C ILE A 835 -23.95 -4.95 -0.27
N SER A 836 -25.26 -4.99 -0.02
CA SER A 836 -25.75 -4.97 1.35
C SER A 836 -25.31 -6.23 2.10
N HIS A 837 -25.27 -6.17 3.44
CA HIS A 837 -25.09 -7.38 4.25
C HIS A 837 -26.16 -8.43 3.93
N ALA A 838 -27.39 -8.00 3.67
CA ALA A 838 -28.49 -8.90 3.30
C ALA A 838 -28.18 -9.67 2.01
N GLU A 839 -27.67 -9.00 0.97
CA GLU A 839 -27.27 -9.65 -0.28
C GLU A 839 -26.08 -10.59 -0.10
N ALA A 840 -25.12 -10.23 0.76
CA ALA A 840 -24.00 -11.10 1.09
C ALA A 840 -24.46 -12.37 1.83
N TRP A 841 -25.41 -12.24 2.76
CA TRP A 841 -26.05 -13.37 3.44
C TRP A 841 -26.91 -14.22 2.50
N GLU A 842 -27.63 -13.59 1.56
CA GLU A 842 -28.39 -14.30 0.53
C GLU A 842 -27.45 -15.14 -0.35
N ALA A 843 -26.34 -14.57 -0.81
CA ALA A 843 -25.34 -15.30 -1.58
C ALA A 843 -24.67 -16.43 -0.77
N ALA A 844 -24.42 -16.21 0.53
CA ALA A 844 -23.93 -17.25 1.42
C ALA A 844 -24.97 -18.37 1.61
N ALA A 845 -26.26 -18.06 1.68
CA ALA A 845 -27.34 -19.03 1.77
C ALA A 845 -27.48 -19.84 0.48
N ASP A 846 -27.43 -19.19 -0.67
CA ASP A 846 -27.45 -19.82 -2.00
C ASP A 846 -26.25 -20.75 -2.22
N ALA A 847 -25.12 -20.46 -1.58
CA ALA A 847 -23.95 -21.33 -1.56
C ALA A 847 -23.96 -22.41 -0.46
N GLY A 848 -24.99 -22.45 0.39
CA GLY A 848 -25.06 -23.34 1.56
C GLY A 848 -23.99 -23.07 2.62
N LEU A 849 -23.46 -21.85 2.69
CA LEU A 849 -22.44 -21.41 3.65
C LEU A 849 -23.03 -20.71 4.89
N ALA A 850 -24.25 -20.18 4.81
CA ALA A 850 -24.85 -19.36 5.88
C ALA A 850 -24.80 -20.02 7.27
N GLY A 851 -25.17 -21.29 7.40
CA GLY A 851 -25.15 -22.01 8.67
C GLY A 851 -23.75 -22.28 9.24
N ASP A 852 -22.69 -22.20 8.42
CA ASP A 852 -21.32 -22.18 8.94
C ASP A 852 -20.95 -20.80 9.45
N LEU A 853 -21.33 -19.74 8.73
CA LEU A 853 -21.05 -18.37 9.13
C LEU A 853 -21.71 -18.04 10.47
N GLU A 854 -22.95 -18.47 10.70
CA GLU A 854 -23.64 -18.31 11.98
C GLU A 854 -22.88 -18.91 13.18
N LYS A 855 -22.07 -19.95 12.93
CA LYS A 855 -21.25 -20.62 13.97
C LYS A 855 -19.87 -20.01 14.11
N MET A 856 -19.45 -19.14 13.19
CA MET A 856 -18.16 -18.47 13.27
C MET A 856 -18.24 -17.31 14.27
N PRO A 857 -17.20 -17.07 15.09
CA PRO A 857 -17.23 -16.04 16.15
C PRO A 857 -17.57 -14.63 15.65
N MET A 858 -17.19 -14.30 14.41
CA MET A 858 -17.41 -12.99 13.79
C MET A 858 -18.40 -13.06 12.62
N GLY A 859 -19.14 -14.16 12.46
CA GLY A 859 -20.13 -14.29 11.38
C GLY A 859 -19.52 -14.09 9.99
N ILE A 860 -20.20 -13.27 9.18
CA ILE A 860 -19.73 -12.83 7.86
C ILE A 860 -18.50 -11.92 7.91
N HIS A 861 -18.10 -11.42 9.08
CA HIS A 861 -16.88 -10.62 9.27
C HIS A 861 -15.68 -11.46 9.70
N THR A 862 -15.81 -12.78 9.74
CA THR A 862 -14.70 -13.70 10.05
C THR A 862 -13.55 -13.50 9.07
N VAL A 863 -12.33 -13.38 9.62
CA VAL A 863 -11.12 -13.15 8.83
C VAL A 863 -10.70 -14.43 8.11
N VAL A 864 -10.49 -14.31 6.81
CA VAL A 864 -9.95 -15.33 5.91
C VAL A 864 -8.47 -15.02 5.72
N ALA A 865 -7.60 -15.98 6.01
CA ALA A 865 -6.17 -15.87 5.75
C ALA A 865 -5.88 -15.94 4.23
N GLU A 866 -4.70 -15.50 3.80
CA GLU A 866 -4.32 -15.55 2.38
C GLU A 866 -4.48 -16.99 1.82
N GLY A 867 -5.18 -17.12 0.69
CA GLY A 867 -5.48 -18.42 0.09
C GLY A 867 -6.51 -19.28 0.85
N GLY A 868 -7.09 -18.76 1.94
CA GLY A 868 -8.10 -19.44 2.75
C GLY A 868 -7.57 -20.61 3.57
N THR A 869 -6.32 -20.54 4.04
CA THR A 869 -5.65 -21.63 4.78
C THR A 869 -6.31 -21.97 6.12
N ASN A 870 -7.11 -21.05 6.68
CA ASN A 870 -7.86 -21.25 7.92
C ASN A 870 -9.30 -21.76 7.71
N LEU A 871 -9.70 -22.05 6.46
CA LEU A 871 -11.02 -22.60 6.12
C LEU A 871 -10.90 -24.06 5.69
N SER A 872 -11.93 -24.88 5.96
CA SER A 872 -12.00 -26.22 5.37
C SER A 872 -12.16 -26.14 3.84
N GLY A 873 -11.76 -27.19 3.12
CA GLY A 873 -11.86 -27.23 1.66
C GLY A 873 -13.28 -26.96 1.14
N GLY A 874 -14.30 -27.53 1.80
CA GLY A 874 -15.71 -27.32 1.45
C GLY A 874 -16.22 -25.93 1.80
N GLN A 875 -15.77 -25.31 2.89
CA GLN A 875 -16.10 -23.91 3.21
C GLN A 875 -15.47 -22.95 2.19
N ARG A 876 -14.19 -23.15 1.85
CA ARG A 876 -13.50 -22.37 0.83
C ARG A 876 -14.22 -22.44 -0.52
N GLN A 877 -14.65 -23.63 -0.93
CA GLN A 877 -15.35 -23.81 -2.20
C GLN A 877 -16.73 -23.15 -2.20
N ARG A 878 -17.53 -23.30 -1.13
CA ARG A 878 -18.80 -22.59 -0.99
C ARG A 878 -18.63 -21.07 -0.96
N LEU A 879 -17.58 -20.55 -0.34
CA LEU A 879 -17.28 -19.12 -0.37
C LEU A 879 -16.97 -18.62 -1.79
N LEU A 880 -16.24 -19.40 -2.59
CA LEU A 880 -16.04 -19.08 -4.02
C LEU A 880 -17.35 -19.12 -4.81
N ILE A 881 -18.26 -20.05 -4.50
CA ILE A 881 -19.60 -20.12 -5.10
C ILE A 881 -20.44 -18.90 -4.70
N ALA A 882 -20.43 -18.51 -3.42
CA ALA A 882 -21.11 -17.31 -2.96
C ALA A 882 -20.61 -16.06 -3.70
N ARG A 883 -19.29 -15.91 -3.83
CA ARG A 883 -18.66 -14.86 -4.66
C ARG A 883 -19.15 -14.88 -6.10
N ALA A 884 -19.27 -16.06 -6.72
CA ALA A 884 -19.72 -16.19 -8.10
C ALA A 884 -21.21 -15.81 -8.25
N LEU A 885 -22.05 -16.03 -7.23
CA LEU A 885 -23.50 -15.83 -7.30
C LEU A 885 -23.96 -14.44 -6.84
N VAL A 886 -23.13 -13.70 -6.10
CA VAL A 886 -23.56 -12.44 -5.47
C VAL A 886 -23.91 -11.36 -6.50
N GLY A 887 -23.16 -11.27 -7.61
CA GLY A 887 -23.43 -10.32 -8.70
C GLY A 887 -24.64 -10.67 -9.57
N ARG A 888 -25.50 -11.60 -9.12
CA ARG A 888 -26.68 -12.12 -9.85
C ARG A 888 -26.37 -12.42 -11.32
N PRO A 889 -25.34 -13.25 -11.60
CA PRO A 889 -24.85 -13.46 -12.96
C PRO A 889 -25.90 -14.14 -13.83
N LYS A 890 -25.80 -13.94 -15.15
CA LYS A 890 -26.66 -14.61 -16.14
C LYS A 890 -26.16 -15.99 -16.52
N MET A 891 -24.86 -16.19 -16.39
CA MET A 891 -24.20 -17.47 -16.65
C MET A 891 -23.21 -17.77 -15.52
N VAL A 892 -23.09 -19.04 -15.17
CA VAL A 892 -22.08 -19.51 -14.22
C VAL A 892 -21.29 -20.67 -14.80
N PHE A 893 -19.96 -20.56 -14.70
CA PHE A 893 -19.02 -21.61 -15.13
C PHE A 893 -18.37 -22.27 -13.92
N PHE A 894 -18.46 -23.60 -13.84
CA PHE A 894 -17.87 -24.40 -12.78
C PHE A 894 -16.83 -25.37 -13.32
N ASP A 895 -15.61 -25.30 -12.79
CA ASP A 895 -14.54 -26.24 -13.06
C ASP A 895 -14.31 -27.14 -11.85
N GLU A 896 -14.91 -28.34 -11.86
CA GLU A 896 -14.92 -29.27 -10.71
C GLU A 896 -15.44 -28.67 -9.37
N ALA A 897 -16.08 -27.50 -9.41
CA ALA A 897 -16.39 -26.69 -8.25
C ALA A 897 -17.46 -27.27 -7.31
N THR A 898 -18.17 -28.32 -7.72
CA THR A 898 -19.14 -29.02 -6.87
C THR A 898 -18.60 -30.34 -6.35
N SER A 899 -17.40 -30.74 -6.75
CA SER A 899 -16.84 -32.06 -6.42
C SER A 899 -16.37 -32.19 -4.97
N ALA A 900 -15.99 -31.09 -4.30
CA ALA A 900 -15.63 -31.11 -2.88
C ALA A 900 -16.80 -30.70 -1.97
N LEU A 901 -18.00 -30.53 -2.53
CA LEU A 901 -19.23 -30.33 -1.78
C LEU A 901 -19.84 -31.70 -1.41
N ASP A 902 -20.46 -31.76 -0.25
CA ASP A 902 -21.33 -32.88 0.11
C ASP A 902 -22.66 -32.78 -0.66
N ASN A 903 -23.39 -33.90 -0.74
CA ASN A 903 -24.63 -34.01 -1.53
C ASN A 903 -25.70 -32.98 -1.10
N ARG A 904 -25.80 -32.66 0.19
CA ARG A 904 -26.80 -31.70 0.70
C ARG A 904 -26.46 -30.29 0.22
N THR A 905 -25.20 -29.88 0.36
CA THR A 905 -24.75 -28.58 -0.13
C THR A 905 -24.87 -28.45 -1.65
N GLN A 906 -24.52 -29.50 -2.40
CA GLN A 906 -24.66 -29.50 -3.85
C GLN A 906 -26.12 -29.31 -4.31
N ALA A 907 -27.07 -29.91 -3.60
CA ALA A 907 -28.51 -29.73 -3.85
C ALA A 907 -28.96 -28.28 -3.60
N ILE A 908 -28.48 -27.65 -2.52
CA ILE A 908 -28.78 -26.25 -2.19
C ILE A 908 -28.30 -25.32 -3.32
N VAL A 909 -27.03 -25.45 -3.74
CA VAL A 909 -26.45 -24.65 -4.82
C VAL A 909 -27.22 -24.84 -6.13
N THR A 910 -27.56 -26.09 -6.46
CA THR A 910 -28.31 -26.39 -7.69
C THR A 910 -29.70 -25.78 -7.68
N ALA A 911 -30.42 -25.86 -6.55
CA ALA A 911 -31.74 -25.27 -6.40
C ALA A 911 -31.68 -23.73 -6.51
N ALA A 912 -30.67 -23.08 -5.91
CA ALA A 912 -30.49 -21.64 -6.00
C ALA A 912 -30.26 -21.16 -7.44
N ILE A 913 -29.38 -21.83 -8.18
CA ILE A 913 -29.09 -21.52 -9.59
C ILE A 913 -30.32 -21.71 -10.47
N HIS A 914 -31.04 -22.83 -10.29
CA HIS A 914 -32.26 -23.13 -11.04
C HIS A 914 -33.36 -22.08 -10.76
N ARG A 915 -33.57 -21.71 -9.49
CA ARG A 915 -34.55 -20.68 -9.08
C ARG A 915 -34.26 -19.33 -9.75
N ARG A 916 -32.99 -18.99 -9.94
CA ARG A 916 -32.55 -17.73 -10.58
C ARG A 916 -32.48 -17.80 -12.11
N ARG A 917 -32.81 -18.95 -12.74
CA ARG A 917 -32.74 -19.20 -14.19
C ARG A 917 -31.38 -18.84 -14.81
N ILE A 918 -30.31 -19.17 -14.10
CA ILE A 918 -28.94 -18.89 -14.53
C ILE A 918 -28.47 -20.01 -15.47
N THR A 919 -27.96 -19.67 -16.66
CA THR A 919 -27.32 -20.65 -17.55
C THR A 919 -26.10 -21.24 -16.85
N ARG A 920 -26.01 -22.56 -16.73
CA ARG A 920 -24.94 -23.21 -15.96
C ARG A 920 -24.12 -24.12 -16.86
N VAL A 921 -22.82 -23.90 -16.90
CA VAL A 921 -21.87 -24.78 -17.59
C VAL A 921 -20.93 -25.42 -16.56
N VAL A 922 -20.93 -26.75 -16.48
CA VAL A 922 -20.11 -27.52 -15.52
C VAL A 922 -19.14 -28.40 -16.29
N ILE A 923 -17.84 -28.26 -15.99
CA ILE A 923 -16.83 -29.25 -16.37
C ILE A 923 -16.78 -30.31 -15.29
N ALA A 924 -17.13 -31.54 -15.66
CA ALA A 924 -17.32 -32.60 -14.70
C ALA A 924 -16.27 -33.70 -14.84
N HIS A 925 -15.75 -34.10 -13.69
CA HIS A 925 -14.93 -35.30 -13.52
C HIS A 925 -15.66 -36.41 -12.76
N ARG A 926 -16.74 -36.06 -12.05
CA ARG A 926 -17.63 -36.99 -11.33
C ARG A 926 -18.99 -37.06 -12.00
N LEU A 927 -19.44 -38.27 -12.34
CA LEU A 927 -20.75 -38.50 -12.97
C LEU A 927 -21.94 -37.98 -12.16
N SER A 928 -21.85 -37.99 -10.83
CA SER A 928 -22.90 -37.48 -9.94
C SER A 928 -23.20 -35.99 -10.15
N THR A 929 -22.24 -35.20 -10.62
CA THR A 929 -22.39 -33.75 -10.82
C THR A 929 -23.13 -33.37 -12.10
N ILE A 930 -23.28 -34.30 -13.04
CA ILE A 930 -23.84 -34.08 -14.38
C ILE A 930 -25.07 -34.93 -14.68
N ARG A 931 -25.53 -35.71 -13.71
CA ARG A 931 -26.68 -36.59 -13.86
C ARG A 931 -27.95 -35.82 -14.22
N ASP A 932 -28.10 -34.64 -13.64
CA ASP A 932 -29.27 -33.77 -13.81
C ASP A 932 -29.06 -32.72 -14.92
N ALA A 933 -28.03 -32.86 -15.76
CA ALA A 933 -27.79 -31.93 -16.86
C ALA A 933 -28.84 -32.07 -17.96
N ASP A 934 -29.38 -30.93 -18.40
CA ASP A 934 -30.30 -30.84 -19.54
C ASP A 934 -29.60 -31.30 -20.82
N ARG A 935 -28.31 -30.98 -20.95
CA ARG A 935 -27.49 -31.41 -22.08
C ARG A 935 -26.04 -31.69 -21.67
N LEU A 936 -25.49 -32.76 -22.21
CA LEU A 936 -24.09 -33.12 -22.08
C LEU A 936 -23.38 -32.97 -23.42
N TYR A 937 -22.17 -32.43 -23.38
CA TYR A 937 -21.21 -32.45 -24.48
C TYR A 937 -20.04 -33.35 -24.11
N VAL A 938 -19.87 -34.44 -24.86
CA VAL A 938 -18.78 -35.39 -24.66
C VAL A 938 -17.65 -35.03 -25.62
N ILE A 939 -16.51 -34.66 -25.05
CA ILE A 939 -15.33 -34.22 -25.80
C ILE A 939 -14.25 -35.30 -25.75
N ASP A 940 -13.83 -35.76 -26.93
CA ASP A 940 -12.66 -36.62 -27.10
C ASP A 940 -11.74 -36.05 -28.17
N LYS A 941 -10.43 -36.06 -27.91
CA LYS A 941 -9.38 -35.53 -28.81
C LYS A 941 -9.72 -34.16 -29.43
N GLY A 942 -10.27 -33.26 -28.61
CA GLY A 942 -10.59 -31.90 -29.05
C GLY A 942 -11.85 -31.76 -29.91
N ARG A 943 -12.68 -32.80 -30.06
CA ARG A 943 -13.93 -32.79 -30.84
C ARG A 943 -15.12 -33.18 -29.98
N VAL A 944 -16.30 -32.63 -30.29
CA VAL A 944 -17.57 -33.11 -29.71
C VAL A 944 -17.93 -34.43 -30.39
N VAL A 945 -17.87 -35.54 -29.65
CA VAL A 945 -18.15 -36.88 -30.20
C VAL A 945 -19.59 -37.34 -29.95
N GLN A 946 -20.21 -36.86 -28.87
CA GLN A 946 -21.62 -37.15 -28.54
C GLN A 946 -22.25 -35.95 -27.84
N GLN A 947 -23.55 -35.77 -28.04
CA GLN A 947 -24.36 -34.77 -27.33
C GLN A 947 -25.76 -35.30 -27.01
N GLY A 948 -26.31 -34.94 -25.86
CA GLY A 948 -27.64 -35.37 -25.43
C GLY A 948 -27.82 -35.35 -23.92
N THR A 949 -28.96 -35.85 -23.42
CA THR A 949 -29.21 -35.98 -21.98
C THR A 949 -28.39 -37.14 -21.38
N TYR A 950 -28.17 -37.11 -20.07
CA TYR A 950 -27.50 -38.20 -19.35
C TYR A 950 -28.17 -39.57 -19.60
N ALA A 951 -29.50 -39.62 -19.47
CA ALA A 951 -30.28 -40.85 -19.67
C ALA A 951 -30.12 -41.44 -21.08
N LYS A 952 -30.11 -40.59 -22.12
CA LYS A 952 -29.93 -41.04 -23.49
C LYS A 952 -28.51 -41.57 -23.74
N LEU A 953 -27.49 -40.79 -23.38
CA LEU A 953 -26.09 -41.14 -23.67
C LEU A 953 -25.59 -42.35 -22.86
N SER A 954 -26.16 -42.59 -21.67
CA SER A 954 -25.81 -43.75 -20.83
C SER A 954 -26.34 -45.08 -21.38
N GLN A 955 -27.46 -45.05 -22.11
CA GLN A 955 -28.07 -46.22 -22.73
C GLN A 955 -27.54 -46.49 -24.14
N GLU A 956 -27.07 -45.45 -24.84
CA GLU A 956 -26.47 -45.58 -26.16
C GLU A 956 -25.07 -46.21 -26.07
N PRO A 957 -24.77 -47.24 -26.89
CA PRO A 957 -23.40 -47.75 -27.00
C PRO A 957 -22.51 -46.65 -27.59
N GLY A 958 -21.49 -46.23 -26.85
CA GLY A 958 -20.66 -45.10 -27.24
C GLY A 958 -19.56 -44.76 -26.25
N PHE A 959 -18.90 -43.63 -26.48
CA PHE A 959 -17.79 -43.18 -25.64
C PHE A 959 -18.24 -42.88 -24.20
N PHE A 960 -19.41 -42.27 -24.03
CA PHE A 960 -19.94 -41.91 -22.72
C PHE A 960 -20.32 -43.13 -21.87
N SER A 961 -21.01 -44.12 -22.43
CA SER A 961 -21.34 -45.36 -21.70
C SER A 961 -20.10 -46.17 -21.32
N ASN A 962 -19.05 -46.16 -22.17
CA ASN A 962 -17.73 -46.72 -21.83
C ASN A 962 -17.00 -45.93 -20.73
N LEU A 963 -17.20 -44.62 -20.65
CA LEU A 963 -16.62 -43.79 -19.60
C LEU A 963 -17.32 -44.06 -18.26
N ILE A 964 -18.65 -44.24 -18.29
CA ILE A 964 -19.45 -44.62 -17.12
C ILE A 964 -19.00 -45.98 -16.57
N SER A 965 -18.90 -47.00 -17.43
CA SER A 965 -18.56 -48.36 -16.99
C SER A 965 -17.20 -48.43 -16.30
N ARG A 966 -16.24 -47.60 -16.71
CA ARG A 966 -14.91 -47.49 -16.08
C ARG A 966 -14.90 -46.77 -14.73
N GLN A 967 -15.90 -45.93 -14.43
CA GLN A 967 -16.03 -45.23 -13.14
C GLN A 967 -16.94 -45.96 -12.14
N MET A 968 -17.61 -47.04 -12.57
CA MET A 968 -18.41 -47.92 -11.69
C MET A 968 -17.62 -49.11 -11.12
N ILE A 969 -16.36 -49.29 -11.52
CA ILE A 969 -15.39 -50.22 -10.95
C ILE A 969 -14.61 -49.49 -9.86
#